data_AF-A0A7Y4TXI5-F1
#
_entry.id   AF-A0A7Y4TXI5-F1
#
_cell.length_a   1.000
_cell.length_b   1.000
_cell.length_c   1.000
_cell.angle_alpha   90.00
_cell.angle_beta   90.00
_cell.angle_gamma   90.00
#
_symmetry.space_group_name_H-M   'P 1'
#
loop_
_entity.id
_entity.type
_entity.pdbx_description
1 polymer ?
#
loop_
_entity_poly.entity_id
_entity_poly.type
_entity_poly.pdbx_seq_one_letter_code
_entity_poly.pdbx_strand_id
1 'polypeptide(L)'
;MRAKRYTFTAVLILIFCQVAVPSFGQLGISFNIKKPKENEEEVLPSEKSADKKFTLPRRIIQNATTHYNYFFNANNKLNEVLEKAKLAYKDDYSQLLSFYNYSLDATQADSIQLDSISYKSSTAIALHDLRSDWADNMYLLWGASYFLQKKFDSAYLMFQFINYAFAPKEKDGYYVTIGSNRDGNKANSISTKEKGGLPRKIFSEPPSRNDAFIWQIRNFLAQDEFAEAASLIVTLRNDPVFPKRLKNDLAEVQAYWFYKQNMWDSSAAHLSKALDNAVNKQEKARWEFLLAQLYELTGNTKEAESYYAKVTRHTTDPIMDIYARLFSIRANKDGGEKSIEKNIATLLRMAKQDKYEEYRDIIYYTAAQMQLEGNNTDGAMSLLLKSTQYTVNNSQQRNKAFLQLAELSFARKQYREAADYYDSLQLGDPSIKNPEELTARKNALRGLANNLEVIDREDSLQRIAGMPEDERRDFVRNVVKTLRKKIGLKDENPGNNNSPFSTPATPTLFPSNQPRGEWYFYNAASRTRGQNDFRNKWGGRPNADNWRRMAILSASGYSNVNSVPVGMNNNTTQTSNTGGANSNEITFDALYDKLPLSPDQLKKSNDTLQAALFALGKIYVQQIEDCNSGIQTFERIRNSFPGFKPMDEVLFNLYYCYTKTGETAKAAEIKKLMSDNHTTSPFTTIVTTGKDPRSNKPGNEATKLYEKIYDLFIEGNFDQAIADKKAADSKYGNYYWTPQLLYIEAVYYIKQRNDSTAIQILNSLISQFTNSPMALKATNLTDVLSRRAQIEKELKDLVVTRNDDSLAAPVNTPTNSVYYVPRDSVRTQPNVVNNPPVRDSANTRPAVLQPYKLTTTDAHHVVVVLTKVDKVYVNEAKTAFERFNRDNIYNKSFSLSLNDFDADNKFLFITPFKTADEAIAYIDRVKPRTASEIVPWLKNGKYSFIILSDANYELLKNNKDVDAYKAFLNQFYPGKF
;
A
#
# COMPACT_ATOMS: atom_id res chain seq x y z
N MET A 1 55.11 -64.35 3.54
CA MET A 1 53.83 -63.67 3.88
C MET A 1 53.95 -62.19 3.53
N ARG A 2 53.03 -61.63 2.71
CA ARG A 2 52.71 -60.18 2.48
C ARG A 2 52.37 -59.79 1.03
N ALA A 3 52.41 -60.70 0.06
CA ALA A 3 51.93 -60.41 -1.32
C ALA A 3 50.42 -60.69 -1.55
N LYS A 4 49.73 -61.32 -0.58
CA LYS A 4 48.34 -61.79 -0.75
C LYS A 4 47.24 -60.76 -0.44
N ARG A 5 47.54 -59.63 0.23
CA ARG A 5 46.49 -58.64 0.59
C ARG A 5 46.14 -57.71 -0.57
N TYR A 6 47.13 -57.15 -1.26
CA TYR A 6 46.90 -56.23 -2.39
C TYR A 6 46.46 -56.93 -3.67
N THR A 7 46.89 -58.17 -3.88
CA THR A 7 46.39 -59.01 -4.98
C THR A 7 44.94 -59.41 -4.73
N PHE A 8 44.54 -59.70 -3.49
CA PHE A 8 43.14 -59.95 -3.17
C PHE A 8 42.26 -58.71 -3.38
N THR A 9 42.68 -57.50 -2.97
CA THR A 9 41.93 -56.26 -3.25
C THR A 9 41.91 -55.90 -4.74
N ALA A 10 43.03 -56.04 -5.45
CA ALA A 10 43.08 -55.79 -6.90
C ALA A 10 42.22 -56.79 -7.68
N VAL A 11 42.21 -58.07 -7.26
CA VAL A 11 41.34 -59.11 -7.81
C VAL A 11 39.89 -58.86 -7.41
N LEU A 12 39.59 -58.35 -6.20
CA LEU A 12 38.23 -57.97 -5.82
C LEU A 12 37.72 -56.77 -6.63
N ILE A 13 38.57 -55.79 -6.92
CA ILE A 13 38.28 -54.66 -7.81
C ILE A 13 38.10 -55.13 -9.26
N LEU A 14 38.95 -56.05 -9.75
CA LEU A 14 38.80 -56.67 -11.07
C LEU A 14 37.55 -57.56 -11.19
N ILE A 15 37.19 -58.29 -10.13
CA ILE A 15 35.94 -59.07 -10.06
C ILE A 15 34.73 -58.13 -10.00
N PHE A 16 34.79 -57.01 -9.26
CA PHE A 16 33.74 -55.97 -9.31
C PHE A 16 33.64 -55.28 -10.68
N CYS A 17 34.74 -55.19 -11.43
CA CYS A 17 34.74 -54.71 -12.82
C CYS A 17 34.25 -55.75 -13.83
N GLN A 18 34.38 -57.05 -13.54
CA GLN A 18 33.96 -58.15 -14.44
C GLN A 18 32.55 -58.69 -14.18
N VAL A 19 31.98 -58.45 -13.00
CA VAL A 19 30.56 -58.73 -12.72
C VAL A 19 29.71 -57.57 -13.25
N ALA A 20 29.61 -57.49 -14.57
CA ALA A 20 28.66 -56.61 -15.25
C ALA A 20 27.25 -57.22 -15.18
N VAL A 21 26.68 -57.36 -13.97
CA VAL A 21 25.25 -57.61 -13.84
C VAL A 21 24.53 -56.36 -14.33
N PRO A 22 23.59 -56.46 -15.29
CA PRO A 22 22.77 -55.33 -15.68
C PRO A 22 21.98 -54.88 -14.44
N SER A 23 22.32 -53.71 -13.91
CA SER A 23 21.47 -53.01 -12.96
C SER A 23 20.32 -52.44 -13.77
N PHE A 24 19.12 -53.01 -13.63
CA PHE A 24 17.90 -52.44 -14.19
C PHE A 24 17.66 -51.05 -13.57
N GLY A 25 18.06 -50.00 -14.28
CA GLY A 25 17.51 -48.67 -14.09
C GLY A 25 16.08 -48.67 -14.60
N GLN A 26 15.18 -47.95 -13.93
CA GLN A 26 13.78 -47.87 -14.31
C GLN A 26 13.69 -47.11 -15.65
N LEU A 27 13.57 -47.82 -16.78
CA LEU A 27 13.18 -47.21 -18.05
C LEU A 27 11.68 -46.93 -17.96
N GLY A 28 11.36 -45.72 -17.49
CA GLY A 28 9.97 -45.30 -17.27
C GLY A 28 9.38 -44.46 -18.40
N ILE A 29 10.22 -43.93 -19.31
CA ILE A 29 9.85 -42.80 -20.16
C ILE A 29 10.55 -42.96 -21.52
N SER A 30 9.77 -42.99 -22.60
CA SER A 30 10.24 -42.84 -23.98
C SER A 30 9.79 -41.47 -24.48
N PHE A 31 10.72 -40.61 -24.89
CA PHE A 31 10.39 -39.30 -25.44
C PHE A 31 10.25 -39.36 -26.95
N ASN A 32 9.22 -38.71 -27.48
CA ASN A 32 9.15 -38.32 -28.88
C ASN A 32 9.24 -36.78 -28.93
N ILE A 33 10.47 -36.27 -28.94
CA ILE A 33 10.73 -34.82 -28.95
C ILE A 33 10.65 -34.36 -30.40
N LYS A 34 9.71 -33.43 -30.70
CA LYS A 34 9.61 -32.82 -32.03
C LYS A 34 10.80 -31.88 -32.22
N LYS A 35 11.81 -32.31 -32.97
CA LYS A 35 13.06 -31.57 -33.21
C LYS A 35 12.84 -30.48 -34.28
N PRO A 36 13.64 -29.39 -34.28
CA PRO A 36 13.68 -28.46 -35.40
C PRO A 36 13.99 -29.22 -36.70
N LYS A 37 13.42 -28.80 -37.84
CA LYS A 37 13.55 -29.49 -39.14
C LYS A 37 15.00 -29.81 -39.53
N GLU A 38 15.97 -29.00 -39.12
CA GLU A 38 17.41 -29.21 -39.40
C GLU A 38 18.04 -30.37 -38.60
N ASN A 39 17.47 -30.76 -37.46
CA ASN A 39 18.02 -31.76 -36.55
C ASN A 39 17.08 -32.96 -36.32
N GLU A 40 16.09 -33.17 -37.19
CA GLU A 40 15.12 -34.29 -37.09
C GLU A 40 15.82 -35.66 -37.15
N GLU A 41 16.93 -35.79 -37.87
CA GLU A 41 17.68 -37.03 -38.03
C GLU A 41 18.69 -37.32 -36.90
N GLU A 42 19.02 -36.34 -36.05
CA GLU A 42 20.02 -36.52 -34.98
C GLU A 42 19.39 -37.16 -33.72
N VAL A 43 19.69 -38.42 -33.45
CA VAL A 43 19.20 -39.12 -32.24
C VAL A 43 19.96 -38.67 -30.99
N LEU A 44 19.23 -38.09 -30.02
CA LEU A 44 19.79 -37.55 -28.78
C LEU A 44 20.37 -38.67 -27.90
N PRO A 45 21.40 -38.39 -27.08
CA PRO A 45 21.96 -39.39 -26.16
C PRO A 45 20.93 -39.99 -25.18
N SER A 46 19.96 -39.19 -24.75
CA SER A 46 18.84 -39.61 -23.88
C SER A 46 17.88 -40.59 -24.57
N GLU A 47 17.62 -40.41 -25.86
CA GLU A 47 16.78 -41.32 -26.67
C GLU A 47 17.45 -42.70 -26.84
N LYS A 48 18.80 -42.75 -26.86
CA LYS A 48 19.59 -43.99 -26.91
C LYS A 48 19.73 -44.69 -25.55
N SER A 49 19.03 -44.23 -24.51
CA SER A 49 19.11 -44.81 -23.17
C SER A 49 18.61 -46.26 -23.15
N ALA A 50 17.59 -46.59 -23.95
CA ALA A 50 17.08 -47.97 -24.05
C ALA A 50 18.07 -48.92 -24.77
N ASP A 51 18.82 -48.39 -25.74
CA ASP A 51 19.64 -49.20 -26.66
C ASP A 51 20.97 -49.67 -26.04
N LYS A 52 21.47 -48.96 -25.01
CA LYS A 52 22.78 -49.23 -24.39
C LYS A 52 22.63 -49.87 -23.02
N LYS A 53 23.46 -50.87 -22.72
CA LYS A 53 23.55 -51.49 -21.38
C LYS A 53 24.04 -50.47 -20.34
N PHE A 54 23.32 -50.34 -19.22
CA PHE A 54 23.70 -49.49 -18.10
C PHE A 54 24.65 -50.21 -17.13
N THR A 55 25.88 -50.44 -17.58
CA THR A 55 26.92 -51.11 -16.76
C THR A 55 27.36 -50.22 -15.59
N LEU A 56 27.93 -50.83 -14.55
CA LEU A 56 28.39 -50.10 -13.35
C LEU A 56 29.39 -48.96 -13.67
N PRO A 57 30.42 -49.13 -14.53
CA PRO A 57 31.31 -48.04 -14.89
C PRO A 57 30.58 -46.90 -15.62
N ARG A 58 29.65 -47.24 -16.52
CA ARG A 58 28.84 -46.26 -17.25
C ARG A 58 27.95 -45.47 -16.29
N ARG A 59 27.31 -46.13 -15.32
CA ARG A 59 26.49 -45.47 -14.29
C ARG A 59 27.31 -44.49 -13.47
N ILE A 60 28.51 -44.88 -13.03
CA ILE A 60 29.41 -44.01 -12.24
C ILE A 60 29.78 -42.76 -13.05
N ILE A 61 30.24 -42.93 -14.30
CA ILE A 61 30.62 -41.80 -15.16
C ILE A 61 29.41 -40.90 -15.43
N GLN A 62 28.27 -41.47 -15.86
CA GLN A 62 27.06 -40.69 -16.16
C GLN A 62 26.55 -39.92 -14.93
N ASN A 63 26.50 -40.57 -13.76
CA ASN A 63 26.09 -39.91 -12.51
C ASN A 63 27.07 -38.79 -12.10
N ALA A 64 28.38 -39.03 -12.17
CA ALA A 64 29.38 -38.04 -11.81
C ALA A 64 29.32 -36.82 -12.75
N THR A 65 29.21 -37.06 -14.06
CA THR A 65 29.09 -35.97 -15.04
C THR A 65 27.79 -35.19 -14.87
N THR A 66 26.65 -35.87 -14.70
CA THR A 66 25.35 -35.21 -14.47
C THR A 66 25.37 -34.37 -13.19
N HIS A 67 25.94 -34.91 -12.11
CA HIS A 67 26.03 -34.23 -10.83
C HIS A 67 26.89 -32.97 -10.89
N TYR A 68 28.17 -33.10 -11.24
CA TYR A 68 29.12 -31.98 -11.11
C TYR A 68 28.98 -30.94 -12.23
N ASN A 69 28.59 -31.33 -13.44
CA ASN A 69 28.48 -30.38 -14.55
C ASN A 69 27.12 -29.67 -14.58
N TYR A 70 26.05 -30.34 -14.16
CA TYR A 70 24.69 -29.81 -14.28
C TYR A 70 24.04 -29.59 -12.92
N PHE A 71 23.82 -30.64 -12.12
CA PHE A 71 23.09 -30.53 -10.85
C PHE A 71 23.69 -29.53 -9.89
N PHE A 72 24.96 -29.70 -9.55
CA PHE A 72 25.65 -28.84 -8.59
C PHE A 72 25.58 -27.37 -9.00
N ASN A 73 25.81 -27.08 -10.28
CA ASN A 73 25.77 -25.73 -10.83
C ASN A 73 24.34 -25.15 -10.86
N ALA A 74 23.34 -25.94 -11.23
CA ALA A 74 21.94 -25.51 -11.26
C ALA A 74 21.39 -25.29 -9.84
N ASN A 75 21.70 -26.18 -8.90
CA ASN A 75 21.30 -26.08 -7.50
C ASN A 75 21.96 -24.88 -6.81
N ASN A 76 23.26 -24.64 -7.05
CA ASN A 76 23.93 -23.46 -6.50
C ASN A 76 23.32 -22.15 -7.03
N LYS A 77 22.96 -22.10 -8.32
CA LYS A 77 22.25 -20.95 -8.89
C LYS A 77 20.87 -20.75 -8.26
N LEU A 78 20.12 -21.82 -8.02
CA LEU A 78 18.83 -21.74 -7.34
C LEU A 78 18.99 -21.13 -5.93
N ASN A 79 19.99 -21.62 -5.19
CA ASN A 79 20.32 -21.11 -3.86
C ASN A 79 20.78 -19.65 -3.91
N GLU A 80 21.58 -19.26 -4.91
CA GLU A 80 22.02 -17.88 -5.09
C GLU A 80 20.84 -16.92 -5.35
N VAL A 81 19.88 -17.32 -6.19
CA VAL A 81 18.65 -16.54 -6.44
C VAL A 81 17.86 -16.37 -5.14
N LEU A 82 17.70 -17.45 -4.36
CA LEU A 82 17.00 -17.39 -3.08
C LEU A 82 17.75 -16.53 -2.06
N GLU A 83 19.05 -16.73 -1.87
CA GLU A 83 19.86 -15.94 -0.94
C GLU A 83 19.85 -14.46 -1.31
N LYS A 84 19.95 -14.11 -2.59
CA LYS A 84 19.85 -12.72 -3.05
C LYS A 84 18.48 -12.12 -2.74
N ALA A 85 17.39 -12.87 -2.99
CA ALA A 85 16.04 -12.43 -2.64
C ALA A 85 15.87 -12.26 -1.12
N LYS A 86 16.44 -13.17 -0.33
CA LYS A 86 16.43 -13.11 1.14
C LYS A 86 17.22 -11.93 1.70
N LEU A 87 18.40 -11.63 1.16
CA LEU A 87 19.23 -10.49 1.56
C LEU A 87 18.62 -9.15 1.19
N ALA A 88 17.88 -9.08 0.09
CA ALA A 88 17.15 -7.88 -0.31
C ALA A 88 15.90 -7.64 0.53
N TYR A 89 15.35 -8.68 1.17
CA TYR A 89 14.16 -8.59 2.00
C TYR A 89 14.45 -7.90 3.32
N LYS A 90 13.68 -6.86 3.64
CA LYS A 90 13.78 -6.13 4.90
C LYS A 90 12.54 -6.38 5.75
N ASP A 91 12.74 -6.99 6.91
CA ASP A 91 11.68 -7.22 7.88
C ASP A 91 11.33 -5.93 8.64
N ASP A 92 10.04 -5.69 8.85
CA ASP A 92 9.53 -4.75 9.86
C ASP A 92 9.11 -5.55 11.09
N TYR A 93 10.02 -5.66 12.06
CA TYR A 93 9.78 -6.40 13.30
C TYR A 93 8.70 -5.78 14.20
N SER A 94 8.21 -4.57 13.91
CA SER A 94 7.06 -3.99 14.61
C SER A 94 5.72 -4.60 14.19
N GLN A 95 5.72 -5.40 13.11
CA GLN A 95 4.55 -6.10 12.59
C GLN A 95 4.80 -7.62 12.61
N LEU A 96 3.74 -8.41 12.40
CA LEU A 96 3.87 -9.85 12.24
C LEU A 96 4.77 -10.14 11.02
N LEU A 97 5.87 -10.86 11.24
CA LEU A 97 6.79 -11.20 10.15
C LEU A 97 6.09 -12.06 9.10
N SER A 98 6.39 -11.81 7.83
CA SER A 98 6.01 -12.72 6.75
C SER A 98 6.61 -14.10 6.98
N PHE A 99 5.88 -15.16 6.62
CA PHE A 99 6.35 -16.53 6.85
C PHE A 99 7.74 -16.78 6.24
N TYR A 100 7.89 -16.46 4.95
CA TYR A 100 9.18 -16.46 4.27
C TYR A 100 9.81 -15.07 4.29
N ASN A 101 11.14 -15.04 4.31
CA ASN A 101 11.96 -13.82 4.24
C ASN A 101 12.31 -13.44 2.79
N TYR A 102 11.42 -13.72 1.86
CA TYR A 102 11.52 -13.32 0.45
C TYR A 102 10.12 -13.33 -0.17
N SER A 103 9.95 -12.66 -1.30
CA SER A 103 8.71 -12.73 -2.10
C SER A 103 8.98 -13.40 -3.45
N LEU A 104 7.94 -14.01 -4.02
CA LEU A 104 8.03 -14.58 -5.37
C LEU A 104 8.21 -13.50 -6.46
N ASP A 105 7.80 -12.26 -6.19
CA ASP A 105 8.06 -11.14 -7.10
C ASP A 105 9.56 -10.81 -7.16
N ALA A 106 10.25 -10.86 -6.02
CA ALA A 106 11.69 -10.66 -5.95
C ALA A 106 12.45 -11.78 -6.69
N THR A 107 12.02 -13.04 -6.56
CA THR A 107 12.64 -14.15 -7.30
C THR A 107 12.32 -14.11 -8.79
N GLN A 108 11.10 -13.70 -9.18
CA GLN A 108 10.70 -13.55 -10.58
C GLN A 108 11.54 -12.47 -11.29
N ALA A 109 11.93 -11.41 -10.59
CA ALA A 109 12.79 -10.36 -11.15
C ALA A 109 14.15 -10.90 -11.65
N ASP A 110 14.65 -12.00 -11.08
CA ASP A 110 15.86 -12.71 -11.52
C ASP A 110 15.56 -13.84 -12.53
N SER A 111 14.50 -13.69 -13.33
CA SER A 111 14.04 -14.66 -14.35
C SER A 111 15.15 -15.21 -15.25
N ILE A 112 16.15 -14.38 -15.62
CA ILE A 112 17.30 -14.80 -16.44
C ILE A 112 18.11 -15.93 -15.77
N GLN A 113 18.36 -15.85 -14.46
CA GLN A 113 19.07 -16.89 -13.74
C GLN A 113 18.21 -18.16 -13.61
N LEU A 114 16.90 -17.98 -13.37
CA LEU A 114 15.93 -19.07 -13.32
C LEU A 114 15.80 -19.79 -14.67
N ASP A 115 15.79 -19.07 -15.80
CA ASP A 115 15.80 -19.65 -17.14
C ASP A 115 17.12 -20.40 -17.40
N SER A 116 18.25 -19.91 -16.90
CA SER A 116 19.52 -20.64 -16.94
C SER A 116 19.47 -21.96 -16.18
N ILE A 117 18.71 -22.05 -15.07
CA ILE A 117 18.51 -23.30 -14.33
C ILE A 117 17.69 -24.26 -15.18
N SER A 118 16.55 -23.81 -15.71
CA SER A 118 15.68 -24.60 -16.60
C SER A 118 16.42 -25.12 -17.83
N TYR A 119 17.27 -24.28 -18.45
CA TYR A 119 18.13 -24.65 -19.57
C TYR A 119 19.16 -25.72 -19.17
N LYS A 120 19.84 -25.55 -18.04
CA LYS A 120 20.83 -26.53 -17.56
C LYS A 120 20.18 -27.88 -17.23
N SER A 121 19.04 -27.86 -16.54
CA SER A 121 18.29 -29.08 -16.22
C SER A 121 17.80 -29.80 -17.46
N SER A 122 17.16 -29.10 -18.39
CA SER A 122 16.67 -29.68 -19.66
C SER A 122 17.82 -30.20 -20.54
N THR A 123 18.94 -29.47 -20.62
CA THR A 123 20.14 -29.91 -21.33
C THR A 123 20.72 -31.18 -20.71
N ALA A 124 20.80 -31.26 -19.39
CA ALA A 124 21.26 -32.45 -18.69
C ALA A 124 20.39 -33.67 -19.02
N ILE A 125 19.07 -33.49 -18.98
CA ILE A 125 18.09 -34.52 -19.33
C ILE A 125 18.26 -34.97 -20.79
N ALA A 126 18.49 -34.03 -21.72
CA ALA A 126 18.65 -34.35 -23.14
C ALA A 126 19.98 -35.08 -23.45
N LEU A 127 21.06 -34.72 -22.77
CA LEU A 127 22.43 -35.19 -23.07
C LEU A 127 22.88 -36.41 -22.26
N HIS A 128 22.22 -36.73 -21.15
CA HIS A 128 22.60 -37.84 -20.27
C HIS A 128 21.63 -39.02 -20.34
N ASP A 129 22.09 -40.19 -19.87
CA ASP A 129 21.27 -41.40 -19.79
C ASP A 129 20.15 -41.19 -18.75
N LEU A 130 18.89 -41.39 -19.15
CA LEU A 130 17.71 -41.11 -18.30
C LEU A 130 17.62 -42.02 -17.07
N ARG A 131 18.38 -43.12 -17.06
CA ARG A 131 18.51 -44.02 -15.91
C ARG A 131 19.52 -43.51 -14.87
N SER A 132 20.09 -42.32 -15.09
CA SER A 132 20.91 -41.59 -14.11
C SER A 132 20.15 -41.41 -12.79
N ASP A 133 20.86 -41.53 -11.67
CA ASP A 133 20.28 -41.33 -10.34
C ASP A 133 19.91 -39.85 -10.07
N TRP A 134 20.23 -38.92 -10.98
CA TRP A 134 19.99 -37.47 -10.86
C TRP A 134 18.88 -36.96 -11.78
N ALA A 135 18.24 -37.83 -12.57
CA ALA A 135 17.27 -37.42 -13.58
C ALA A 135 16.04 -36.75 -12.95
N ASP A 136 15.52 -37.30 -11.86
CA ASP A 136 14.42 -36.72 -11.09
C ASP A 136 14.81 -35.42 -10.38
N ASN A 137 16.05 -35.32 -9.85
CA ASN A 137 16.56 -34.06 -9.28
C ASN A 137 16.65 -32.94 -10.34
N MET A 138 17.00 -33.26 -11.60
CA MET A 138 16.99 -32.27 -12.70
C MET A 138 15.59 -31.71 -12.94
N TYR A 139 14.59 -32.60 -13.01
CA TYR A 139 13.19 -32.20 -13.18
C TYR A 139 12.69 -31.39 -11.98
N LEU A 140 13.10 -31.75 -10.76
CA LEU A 140 12.74 -31.00 -9.56
C LEU A 140 13.28 -29.57 -9.60
N LEU A 141 14.57 -29.39 -9.95
CA LEU A 141 15.17 -28.06 -10.12
C LEU A 141 14.49 -27.25 -11.22
N TRP A 142 14.07 -27.90 -12.30
CA TRP A 142 13.32 -27.25 -13.37
C TRP A 142 11.93 -26.80 -12.88
N GLY A 143 11.20 -27.66 -12.18
CA GLY A 143 9.90 -27.31 -11.58
C GLY A 143 10.03 -26.19 -10.54
N ALA A 144 11.05 -26.25 -9.69
CA ALA A 144 11.35 -25.21 -8.70
C ALA A 144 11.67 -23.86 -9.38
N SER A 145 12.40 -23.87 -10.49
CA SER A 145 12.64 -22.67 -11.30
C SER A 145 11.32 -22.07 -11.80
N TYR A 146 10.42 -22.88 -12.36
CA TYR A 146 9.10 -22.40 -12.78
C TYR A 146 8.27 -21.83 -11.63
N PHE A 147 8.30 -22.47 -10.47
CA PHE A 147 7.63 -21.97 -9.27
C PHE A 147 8.16 -20.58 -8.87
N LEU A 148 9.48 -20.40 -8.82
CA LEU A 148 10.11 -19.11 -8.47
C LEU A 148 9.90 -18.02 -9.54
N GLN A 149 9.60 -18.41 -10.78
CA GLN A 149 9.16 -17.52 -11.87
C GLN A 149 7.66 -17.21 -11.85
N LYS A 150 6.90 -17.77 -10.89
CA LYS A 150 5.43 -17.71 -10.81
C LYS A 150 4.72 -18.37 -12.01
N LYS A 151 5.39 -19.29 -12.70
CA LYS A 151 4.81 -20.15 -13.75
C LYS A 151 4.19 -21.39 -13.10
N PHE A 152 3.16 -21.18 -12.28
CA PHE A 152 2.61 -22.21 -11.38
C PHE A 152 2.04 -23.43 -12.12
N ASP A 153 1.40 -23.24 -13.28
CA ASP A 153 0.90 -24.36 -14.10
C ASP A 153 2.05 -25.25 -14.59
N SER A 154 3.13 -24.64 -15.09
CA SER A 154 4.31 -25.37 -15.56
C SER A 154 5.04 -26.08 -14.42
N ALA A 155 5.12 -25.44 -13.25
CA ALA A 155 5.67 -26.04 -12.05
C ALA A 155 4.83 -27.25 -11.60
N TYR A 156 3.51 -27.10 -11.52
CA TYR A 156 2.57 -28.17 -11.17
C TYR A 156 2.71 -29.38 -12.09
N LEU A 157 2.68 -29.16 -13.41
CA LEU A 157 2.83 -30.22 -14.40
C LEU A 157 4.18 -30.94 -14.24
N MET A 158 5.25 -30.20 -13.95
CA MET A 158 6.57 -30.78 -13.72
C MET A 158 6.59 -31.67 -12.48
N PHE A 159 6.07 -31.19 -11.35
CA PHE A 159 6.04 -31.98 -10.12
C PHE A 159 5.10 -33.20 -10.24
N GLN A 160 3.97 -33.06 -10.93
CA GLN A 160 3.06 -34.16 -11.22
C GLN A 160 3.73 -35.21 -12.12
N PHE A 161 4.46 -34.75 -13.14
CA PHE A 161 5.25 -35.61 -14.00
C PHE A 161 6.29 -36.39 -13.20
N ILE A 162 7.03 -35.77 -12.28
CA ILE A 162 7.98 -36.48 -11.41
C ILE A 162 7.25 -37.56 -10.59
N ASN A 163 6.11 -37.21 -9.99
CA ASN A 163 5.32 -38.12 -9.17
C ASN A 163 4.75 -39.32 -9.93
N TYR A 164 4.43 -39.14 -11.22
CA TYR A 164 3.94 -40.18 -12.11
C TYR A 164 5.08 -41.01 -12.75
N ALA A 165 6.06 -40.36 -13.35
CA ALA A 165 7.11 -40.99 -14.15
C ALA A 165 8.06 -41.85 -13.30
N PHE A 166 8.34 -41.42 -12.06
CA PHE A 166 9.22 -42.12 -11.12
C PHE A 166 8.44 -42.92 -10.06
N ALA A 167 7.15 -43.19 -10.28
CA ALA A 167 6.36 -44.07 -9.42
C ALA A 167 6.89 -45.52 -9.46
N PRO A 168 6.77 -46.29 -8.36
CA PRO A 168 7.18 -47.70 -8.35
C PRO A 168 6.38 -48.50 -9.38
N LYS A 169 7.09 -49.36 -10.12
CA LYS A 169 6.51 -50.28 -11.11
C LYS A 169 6.74 -51.73 -10.68
N GLU A 170 5.80 -52.60 -11.03
CA GLU A 170 5.89 -54.05 -10.93
C GLU A 170 6.95 -54.63 -11.88
N LYS A 171 7.30 -55.90 -11.70
CA LYS A 171 8.34 -56.56 -12.53
C LYS A 171 7.96 -56.67 -14.01
N ASP A 172 6.68 -56.68 -14.29
CA ASP A 172 6.07 -56.69 -15.63
C ASP A 172 5.88 -55.27 -16.21
N GLY A 173 6.24 -54.23 -15.45
CA GLY A 173 6.27 -52.84 -15.92
C GLY A 173 5.01 -52.02 -15.64
N TYR A 174 3.96 -52.60 -15.08
CA TYR A 174 2.76 -51.87 -14.67
C TYR A 174 3.01 -51.05 -13.39
N TYR A 175 2.29 -49.94 -13.22
CA TYR A 175 2.37 -49.15 -11.99
C TYR A 175 1.75 -49.91 -10.82
N VAL A 176 2.39 -49.85 -9.66
CA VAL A 176 1.82 -50.44 -8.43
C VAL A 176 0.56 -49.65 -8.09
N THR A 177 -0.60 -50.31 -8.12
CA THR A 177 -1.89 -49.69 -7.80
C THR A 177 -2.03 -49.49 -6.29
N ILE A 178 -2.15 -48.23 -5.87
CA ILE A 178 -2.37 -47.82 -4.48
C ILE A 178 -3.67 -48.47 -3.98
N GLY A 179 -3.62 -49.13 -2.82
CA GLY A 179 -4.79 -49.76 -2.18
C GLY A 179 -5.15 -51.17 -2.68
N SER A 180 -4.31 -51.80 -3.51
CA SER A 180 -4.51 -53.19 -3.94
C SER A 180 -3.90 -54.21 -2.96
N ASN A 181 -4.53 -55.39 -2.82
CA ASN A 181 -4.00 -56.53 -2.04
C ASN A 181 -2.60 -57.01 -2.50
N ARG A 182 -2.15 -56.54 -3.67
CA ARG A 182 -0.87 -56.89 -4.31
C ARG A 182 0.30 -56.03 -3.82
N ASP A 183 0.06 -54.93 -3.10
CA ASP A 183 1.10 -54.09 -2.48
C ASP A 183 1.59 -54.63 -1.11
N GLY A 184 1.31 -55.91 -0.82
CA GLY A 184 1.81 -56.58 0.38
C GLY A 184 1.25 -56.02 1.70
N ASN A 185 -0.05 -55.66 1.72
CA ASN A 185 -0.77 -55.13 2.89
C ASN A 185 -0.27 -53.76 3.41
N LYS A 186 0.48 -52.98 2.62
CA LYS A 186 0.75 -51.58 2.97
C LYS A 186 -0.39 -50.69 2.51
N ALA A 187 -1.29 -50.43 3.44
CA ALA A 187 -2.43 -49.53 3.25
C ALA A 187 -1.97 -48.14 2.73
N ASN A 188 -2.56 -47.69 1.63
CA ASN A 188 -2.72 -46.29 1.23
C ASN A 188 -1.45 -45.38 1.29
N SER A 189 -0.30 -45.86 0.81
CA SER A 189 0.93 -45.06 0.73
C SER A 189 1.12 -44.47 -0.67
N ILE A 190 1.19 -43.14 -0.79
CA ILE A 190 1.52 -42.45 -2.06
C ILE A 190 3.03 -42.19 -2.20
N SER A 191 3.75 -42.22 -1.07
CA SER A 191 5.19 -41.98 -0.98
C SER A 191 6.01 -43.19 -1.44
N THR A 192 7.18 -42.95 -2.02
CA THR A 192 8.11 -44.02 -2.39
C THR A 192 9.08 -44.29 -1.25
N LYS A 193 9.21 -45.56 -0.83
CA LYS A 193 10.21 -45.96 0.18
C LYS A 193 11.63 -45.73 -0.35
N GLU A 194 12.35 -44.81 0.27
CA GLU A 194 13.75 -44.56 -0.06
C GLU A 194 14.66 -45.72 0.40
N LYS A 195 15.47 -46.25 -0.53
CA LYS A 195 16.41 -47.37 -0.26
C LYS A 195 17.74 -46.81 0.28
N GLY A 196 17.89 -46.76 1.60
CA GLY A 196 18.98 -46.05 2.29
C GLY A 196 20.27 -46.83 2.60
N GLY A 197 20.85 -47.55 1.63
CA GLY A 197 22.16 -48.22 1.82
C GLY A 197 23.34 -47.23 1.91
N LEU A 198 24.38 -47.57 2.69
CA LEU A 198 25.58 -46.72 2.90
C LEU A 198 26.23 -46.21 1.60
N PRO A 199 26.41 -47.04 0.54
CA PRO A 199 26.99 -46.57 -0.72
C PRO A 199 26.11 -45.54 -1.42
N ARG A 200 24.78 -45.71 -1.38
CA ARG A 200 23.83 -44.82 -2.06
C ARG A 200 23.76 -43.45 -1.38
N LYS A 201 23.90 -43.40 -0.05
CA LYS A 201 23.98 -42.14 0.71
C LYS A 201 25.25 -41.33 0.44
N ILE A 202 26.33 -41.97 -0.01
CA ILE A 202 27.63 -41.31 -0.25
C ILE A 202 27.76 -40.85 -1.71
N PHE A 203 27.14 -41.57 -2.67
CA PHE A 203 27.35 -41.35 -4.11
C PHE A 203 26.12 -40.85 -4.89
N SER A 204 24.96 -40.64 -4.24
CA SER A 204 23.75 -40.11 -4.90
C SER A 204 22.85 -39.37 -3.91
N GLU A 205 22.20 -38.29 -4.36
CA GLU A 205 21.13 -37.65 -3.60
C GLU A 205 19.90 -38.59 -3.50
N PRO A 206 19.08 -38.48 -2.45
CA PRO A 206 17.83 -39.22 -2.38
C PRO A 206 16.92 -38.90 -3.59
N PRO A 207 16.09 -39.85 -4.03
CA PRO A 207 15.12 -39.62 -5.09
C PRO A 207 14.20 -38.44 -4.77
N SER A 208 14.06 -37.52 -5.73
CA SER A 208 13.32 -36.25 -5.62
C SER A 208 11.80 -36.39 -5.74
N ARG A 209 11.29 -37.61 -5.96
CA ARG A 209 9.83 -37.84 -6.07
C ARG A 209 9.08 -37.40 -4.81
N ASN A 210 9.57 -37.77 -3.63
CA ASN A 210 8.88 -37.40 -2.39
C ASN A 210 8.95 -35.88 -2.14
N ASP A 211 10.05 -35.24 -2.55
CA ASP A 211 10.24 -33.78 -2.51
C ASP A 211 9.25 -33.07 -3.43
N ALA A 212 8.97 -33.63 -4.61
CA ALA A 212 8.00 -33.08 -5.57
C ALA A 212 6.61 -32.93 -4.97
N PHE A 213 6.17 -33.81 -4.04
CA PHE A 213 4.90 -33.60 -3.32
C PHE A 213 4.93 -32.36 -2.42
N ILE A 214 6.04 -32.09 -1.72
CA ILE A 214 6.18 -30.87 -0.91
C ILE A 214 6.16 -29.63 -1.81
N TRP A 215 6.83 -29.68 -2.95
CA TRP A 215 6.80 -28.60 -3.93
C TRP A 215 5.42 -28.40 -4.55
N GLN A 216 4.62 -29.45 -4.76
CA GLN A 216 3.22 -29.32 -5.15
C GLN A 216 2.41 -28.59 -4.09
N ILE A 217 2.60 -28.91 -2.80
CA ILE A 217 1.95 -28.17 -1.70
C ILE A 217 2.35 -26.70 -1.76
N ARG A 218 3.65 -26.38 -1.91
CA ARG A 218 4.11 -24.98 -2.05
C ARG A 218 3.44 -24.28 -3.24
N ASN A 219 3.30 -24.96 -4.37
CA ASN A 219 2.63 -24.45 -5.56
C ASN A 219 1.15 -24.14 -5.31
N PHE A 220 0.42 -25.06 -4.66
CA PHE A 220 -0.97 -24.83 -4.26
C PHE A 220 -1.11 -23.65 -3.28
N LEU A 221 -0.24 -23.56 -2.27
CA LEU A 221 -0.25 -22.46 -1.30
C LEU A 221 0.11 -21.10 -1.91
N ALA A 222 0.91 -21.07 -2.99
CA ALA A 222 1.22 -19.84 -3.72
C ALA A 222 0.04 -19.35 -4.57
N GLN A 223 -0.87 -20.24 -4.96
CA GLN A 223 -2.09 -19.94 -5.70
C GLN A 223 -3.32 -19.80 -4.80
N ASP A 224 -3.13 -19.88 -3.48
CA ASP A 224 -4.20 -19.89 -2.46
C ASP A 224 -5.22 -21.05 -2.65
N GLU A 225 -4.78 -22.15 -3.26
CA GLU A 225 -5.52 -23.42 -3.41
C GLU A 225 -5.42 -24.27 -2.12
N PHE A 226 -6.09 -23.81 -1.06
CA PHE A 226 -5.94 -24.37 0.28
C PHE A 226 -6.48 -25.79 0.45
N ALA A 227 -7.51 -26.18 -0.32
CA ALA A 227 -8.14 -27.50 -0.21
C ALA A 227 -7.24 -28.60 -0.80
N GLU A 228 -6.64 -28.33 -1.94
CA GLU A 228 -5.68 -29.18 -2.64
C GLU A 228 -4.42 -29.37 -1.79
N ALA A 229 -3.89 -28.25 -1.24
CA ALA A 229 -2.78 -28.29 -0.29
C ALA A 229 -3.11 -29.14 0.94
N ALA A 230 -4.28 -28.93 1.57
CA ALA A 230 -4.70 -29.66 2.75
C ALA A 230 -4.84 -31.18 2.49
N SER A 231 -5.45 -31.55 1.36
CA SER A 231 -5.61 -32.95 0.95
C SER A 231 -4.25 -33.65 0.85
N LEU A 232 -3.28 -33.02 0.19
CA LEU A 232 -1.94 -33.58 0.04
C LEU A 232 -1.16 -33.60 1.38
N ILE A 233 -1.24 -32.54 2.19
CA ILE A 233 -0.63 -32.49 3.52
C ILE A 233 -1.15 -33.63 4.42
N VAL A 234 -2.46 -33.81 4.51
CA VAL A 234 -3.07 -34.86 5.36
C VAL A 234 -2.69 -36.25 4.86
N THR A 235 -2.67 -36.44 3.54
CA THR A 235 -2.28 -37.71 2.92
C THR A 235 -0.83 -38.06 3.28
N LEU A 236 0.13 -37.14 3.09
CA LEU A 236 1.54 -37.38 3.41
C LEU A 236 1.80 -37.53 4.91
N ARG A 237 1.08 -36.77 5.75
CA ARG A 237 1.22 -36.85 7.21
C ARG A 237 0.85 -38.22 7.76
N ASN A 238 -0.17 -38.84 7.17
CA ASN A 238 -0.66 -40.16 7.57
C ASN A 238 0.04 -41.31 6.81
N ASP A 239 0.94 -41.00 5.87
CA ASP A 239 1.64 -42.00 5.06
C ASP A 239 2.76 -42.67 5.88
N PRO A 240 2.70 -44.00 6.10
CA PRO A 240 3.69 -44.72 6.91
C PRO A 240 5.07 -44.82 6.24
N VAL A 241 5.17 -44.57 4.94
CA VAL A 241 6.39 -44.69 4.12
C VAL A 241 7.04 -43.33 3.87
N PHE A 242 6.39 -42.23 4.25
CA PHE A 242 6.92 -40.88 4.05
C PHE A 242 8.33 -40.70 4.67
N PRO A 243 9.31 -40.17 3.91
CA PRO A 243 10.70 -40.08 4.37
C PRO A 243 10.86 -39.27 5.66
N LYS A 244 11.65 -39.80 6.61
CA LYS A 244 11.94 -39.09 7.87
C LYS A 244 12.62 -37.73 7.63
N ARG A 245 13.45 -37.61 6.58
CA ARG A 245 14.16 -36.37 6.23
C ARG A 245 13.19 -35.23 5.86
N LEU A 246 12.04 -35.56 5.25
CA LEU A 246 11.06 -34.59 4.75
C LEU A 246 9.98 -34.24 5.79
N LYS A 247 10.05 -34.79 7.01
CA LYS A 247 9.05 -34.49 8.05
C LYS A 247 9.06 -33.02 8.47
N ASN A 248 10.25 -32.41 8.51
CA ASN A 248 10.39 -31.00 8.84
C ASN A 248 9.88 -30.13 7.69
N ASP A 249 10.15 -30.51 6.43
CA ASP A 249 9.61 -29.84 5.24
C ASP A 249 8.07 -29.91 5.17
N LEU A 250 7.50 -31.06 5.51
CA LEU A 250 6.04 -31.21 5.63
C LEU A 250 5.47 -30.32 6.74
N ALA A 251 6.17 -30.24 7.88
CA ALA A 251 5.76 -29.36 8.97
C ALA A 251 5.87 -27.87 8.58
N GLU A 252 6.87 -27.48 7.79
CA GLU A 252 7.04 -26.13 7.26
C GLU A 252 5.85 -25.72 6.38
N VAL A 253 5.53 -26.52 5.36
CA VAL A 253 4.40 -26.19 4.46
C VAL A 253 3.05 -26.27 5.18
N GLN A 254 2.92 -27.14 6.19
CA GLN A 254 1.73 -27.18 7.03
C GLN A 254 1.60 -25.94 7.93
N ALA A 255 2.71 -25.45 8.49
CA ALA A 255 2.73 -24.19 9.24
C ALA A 255 2.37 -23.01 8.33
N TYR A 256 2.89 -22.98 7.11
CA TYR A 256 2.58 -21.95 6.13
C TYR A 256 1.10 -21.98 5.71
N TRP A 257 0.52 -23.17 5.51
CA TRP A 257 -0.92 -23.34 5.23
C TRP A 257 -1.81 -22.76 6.34
N PHE A 258 -1.46 -23.00 7.61
CA PHE A 258 -2.17 -22.39 8.75
C PHE A 258 -1.92 -20.89 8.87
N TYR A 259 -0.69 -20.43 8.63
CA TYR A 259 -0.32 -19.02 8.64
C TYR A 259 -1.16 -18.21 7.64
N LYS A 260 -1.29 -18.71 6.40
CA LYS A 260 -2.11 -18.09 5.35
C LYS A 260 -3.60 -17.96 5.70
N GLN A 261 -4.10 -18.83 6.58
CA GLN A 261 -5.50 -18.82 7.04
C GLN A 261 -5.68 -18.12 8.39
N ASN A 262 -4.66 -17.41 8.89
CA ASN A 262 -4.67 -16.74 10.19
C ASN A 262 -4.87 -17.68 11.39
N MET A 263 -4.53 -18.96 11.25
CA MET A 263 -4.62 -19.97 12.31
C MET A 263 -3.29 -20.04 13.10
N TRP A 264 -3.07 -19.05 13.97
CA TRP A 264 -1.77 -18.80 14.60
C TRP A 264 -1.26 -19.93 15.52
N ASP A 265 -2.14 -20.56 16.31
CA ASP A 265 -1.76 -21.64 17.23
C ASP A 265 -1.23 -22.86 16.48
N SER A 266 -1.99 -23.31 15.48
CA SER A 266 -1.56 -24.42 14.63
C SER A 266 -0.32 -24.08 13.80
N SER A 267 -0.20 -22.84 13.32
CA SER A 267 1.01 -22.35 12.65
C SER A 267 2.24 -22.46 13.57
N ALA A 268 2.14 -21.99 14.81
CA ALA A 268 3.22 -22.06 15.80
C ALA A 268 3.61 -23.52 16.12
N ALA A 269 2.63 -24.39 16.37
CA ALA A 269 2.86 -25.80 16.69
C ALA A 269 3.59 -26.55 15.57
N HIS A 270 3.35 -26.19 14.30
CA HIS A 270 4.01 -26.80 13.16
C HIS A 270 5.35 -26.13 12.82
N LEU A 271 5.46 -24.80 12.93
CA LEU A 271 6.69 -24.05 12.69
C LEU A 271 7.80 -24.46 13.67
N SER A 272 7.44 -24.71 14.94
CA SER A 272 8.41 -25.20 15.95
C SER A 272 9.08 -26.52 15.57
N LYS A 273 8.38 -27.39 14.81
CA LYS A 273 8.92 -28.66 14.30
C LYS A 273 9.77 -28.48 13.05
N ALA A 274 9.62 -27.36 12.34
CA ALA A 274 10.31 -27.06 11.11
C ALA A 274 11.62 -26.29 11.31
N LEU A 275 11.96 -25.84 12.53
CA LEU A 275 13.11 -24.96 12.80
C LEU A 275 14.47 -25.45 12.28
N ASP A 276 14.64 -26.75 12.08
CA ASP A 276 15.88 -27.33 11.53
C ASP A 276 16.02 -27.14 10.00
N ASN A 277 14.97 -26.66 9.32
CA ASN A 277 15.01 -26.31 7.90
C ASN A 277 15.70 -24.96 7.63
N ALA A 278 15.91 -24.14 8.65
CA ALA A 278 16.58 -22.86 8.50
C ALA A 278 18.04 -23.07 8.03
N VAL A 279 18.44 -22.38 6.96
CA VAL A 279 19.75 -22.60 6.29
C VAL A 279 20.90 -22.13 7.18
N ASN A 280 20.70 -21.02 7.90
CA ASN A 280 21.72 -20.40 8.73
C ASN A 280 21.13 -19.95 10.09
N LYS A 281 22.04 -19.57 11.02
CA LYS A 281 21.66 -19.13 12.36
C LYS A 281 20.74 -17.90 12.36
N GLN A 282 20.90 -17.00 11.39
CA GLN A 282 20.09 -15.79 11.30
C GLN A 282 18.66 -16.09 10.84
N GLU A 283 18.50 -17.00 9.87
CA GLU A 283 17.19 -17.47 9.43
C GLU A 283 16.48 -18.25 10.54
N LYS A 284 17.23 -19.04 11.31
CA LYS A 284 16.69 -19.71 12.50
C LYS A 284 16.21 -18.69 13.55
N ALA A 285 17.00 -17.67 13.83
CA ALA A 285 16.61 -16.58 14.72
C ALA A 285 15.33 -15.87 14.23
N ARG A 286 15.20 -15.65 12.91
CA ARG A 286 13.99 -15.07 12.31
C ARG A 286 12.77 -15.99 12.49
N TRP A 287 12.90 -17.29 12.27
CA TRP A 287 11.80 -18.24 12.43
C TRP A 287 11.39 -18.36 13.90
N GLU A 288 12.35 -18.35 14.82
CA GLU A 288 12.08 -18.29 16.26
C GLU A 288 11.39 -16.99 16.66
N PHE A 289 11.74 -15.86 16.04
CA PHE A 289 11.06 -14.58 16.24
C PHE A 289 9.61 -14.63 15.76
N LEU A 290 9.38 -15.14 14.54
CA LEU A 290 8.01 -15.35 14.03
C LEU A 290 7.22 -16.28 14.95
N LEU A 291 7.82 -17.38 15.40
CA LEU A 291 7.20 -18.32 16.33
C LEU A 291 6.81 -17.65 17.65
N ALA A 292 7.65 -16.77 18.18
CA ALA A 292 7.34 -15.98 19.37
C ALA A 292 6.16 -15.03 19.14
N GLN A 293 6.09 -14.35 17.98
CA GLN A 293 4.96 -13.50 17.61
C GLN A 293 3.66 -14.30 17.49
N LEU A 294 3.70 -15.51 16.92
CA LEU A 294 2.52 -16.38 16.82
C LEU A 294 2.04 -16.83 18.21
N TYR A 295 2.95 -17.12 19.15
CA TYR A 295 2.57 -17.41 20.54
C TYR A 295 2.01 -16.18 21.27
N GLU A 296 2.52 -14.98 21.00
CA GLU A 296 1.97 -13.73 21.55
C GLU A 296 0.54 -13.49 21.05
N LEU A 297 0.28 -13.72 19.75
CA LEU A 297 -1.05 -13.59 19.15
C LEU A 297 -2.09 -14.59 19.69
N THR A 298 -1.64 -15.74 20.19
CA THR A 298 -2.50 -16.76 20.82
C THR A 298 -2.64 -16.58 22.33
N GLY A 299 -1.98 -15.58 22.91
CA GLY A 299 -1.99 -15.32 24.36
C GLY A 299 -1.03 -16.20 25.17
N ASN A 300 -0.21 -17.03 24.54
CA ASN A 300 0.77 -17.87 25.22
C ASN A 300 2.08 -17.08 25.50
N THR A 301 2.03 -16.18 26.48
CA THR A 301 3.11 -15.24 26.79
C THR A 301 4.40 -15.92 27.26
N LYS A 302 4.32 -17.06 27.95
CA LYS A 302 5.50 -17.80 28.44
C LYS A 302 6.31 -18.40 27.30
N GLU A 303 5.64 -19.03 26.34
CA GLU A 303 6.33 -19.55 25.15
C GLU A 303 6.86 -18.40 24.29
N ALA A 304 6.09 -17.32 24.12
CA ALA A 304 6.57 -16.12 23.41
C ALA A 304 7.86 -15.57 24.03
N GLU A 305 7.90 -15.36 25.35
CA GLU A 305 9.09 -14.90 26.08
C GLU A 305 10.28 -15.84 25.88
N SER A 306 10.06 -17.16 25.99
CA SER A 306 11.08 -18.19 25.79
C SER A 306 11.70 -18.13 24.40
N TYR A 307 10.88 -18.04 23.34
CA TYR A 307 11.38 -17.95 21.96
C TYR A 307 12.07 -16.62 21.68
N TYR A 308 11.51 -15.49 22.12
CA TYR A 308 12.21 -14.20 22.02
C TYR A 308 13.58 -14.24 22.73
N ALA A 309 13.67 -14.88 23.90
CA ALA A 309 14.95 -15.04 24.59
C ALA A 309 15.95 -15.91 23.79
N LYS A 310 15.49 -16.95 23.06
CA LYS A 310 16.36 -17.76 22.18
C LYS A 310 16.93 -16.93 21.03
N VAL A 311 16.10 -16.09 20.39
CA VAL A 311 16.53 -15.17 19.32
C VAL A 311 17.72 -14.32 19.77
N THR A 312 17.62 -13.69 20.95
CA THR A 312 18.66 -12.77 21.47
C THR A 312 20.01 -13.42 21.76
N ARG A 313 20.09 -14.77 21.79
CA ARG A 313 21.34 -15.50 22.04
C ARG A 313 22.21 -15.65 20.80
N HIS A 314 21.63 -15.58 19.60
CA HIS A 314 22.34 -15.93 18.38
C HIS A 314 21.96 -15.13 17.12
N THR A 315 21.01 -14.19 17.22
CA THR A 315 20.78 -13.22 16.13
C THR A 315 22.04 -12.36 15.93
N THR A 316 22.39 -12.14 14.67
CA THR A 316 23.42 -11.19 14.24
C THR A 316 22.85 -9.85 13.83
N ASP A 317 21.53 -9.76 13.62
CA ASP A 317 20.82 -8.52 13.30
C ASP A 317 20.55 -7.72 14.58
N PRO A 318 21.15 -6.52 14.75
CA PRO A 318 20.92 -5.68 15.92
C PRO A 318 19.46 -5.23 16.06
N ILE A 319 18.73 -5.06 14.95
CA ILE A 319 17.31 -4.65 14.98
C ILE A 319 16.49 -5.78 15.58
N MET A 320 16.66 -7.00 15.07
CA MET A 320 15.99 -8.18 15.62
C MET A 320 16.35 -8.40 17.10
N ASP A 321 17.60 -8.18 17.51
CA ASP A 321 18.02 -8.28 18.92
C ASP A 321 17.25 -7.26 19.79
N ILE A 322 17.12 -6.01 19.33
CA ILE A 322 16.34 -4.98 20.04
C ILE A 322 14.88 -5.39 20.18
N TYR A 323 14.24 -5.75 19.08
CA TYR A 323 12.82 -6.13 19.09
C TYR A 323 12.58 -7.40 19.88
N ALA A 324 13.44 -8.42 19.79
CA ALA A 324 13.28 -9.66 20.55
C ALA A 324 13.39 -9.39 22.05
N ARG A 325 14.36 -8.58 22.49
CA ARG A 325 14.46 -8.15 23.91
C ARG A 325 13.23 -7.37 24.34
N LEU A 326 12.75 -6.47 23.50
CA LEU A 326 11.54 -5.70 23.75
C LEU A 326 10.31 -6.60 23.92
N PHE A 327 10.02 -7.47 22.96
CA PHE A 327 8.83 -8.30 23.02
C PHE A 327 8.92 -9.33 24.13
N SER A 328 10.12 -9.86 24.44
CA SER A 328 10.37 -10.68 25.64
C SER A 328 9.98 -9.92 26.92
N ILE A 329 10.41 -8.66 27.03
CA ILE A 329 10.06 -7.75 28.13
C ILE A 329 8.54 -7.52 28.22
N ARG A 330 7.86 -7.30 27.08
CA ARG A 330 6.42 -7.02 27.01
C ARG A 330 5.57 -8.23 27.34
N ALA A 331 6.02 -9.43 26.96
CA ALA A 331 5.37 -10.69 27.29
C ALA A 331 5.40 -10.97 28.81
N ASN A 332 6.40 -10.45 29.52
CA ASN A 332 6.56 -10.60 30.97
C ASN A 332 5.77 -9.52 31.76
N LYS A 333 4.44 -9.69 31.82
CA LYS A 333 3.51 -8.77 32.53
C LYS A 333 3.28 -9.11 34.01
N ASP A 334 3.88 -10.18 34.52
CA ASP A 334 3.54 -10.77 35.83
C ASP A 334 3.92 -9.89 37.05
N GLY A 335 4.53 -8.71 36.86
CA GLY A 335 5.04 -7.85 37.93
C GLY A 335 4.43 -6.46 38.08
N GLY A 336 3.38 -6.10 37.30
CA GLY A 336 2.75 -4.77 37.36
C GLY A 336 3.72 -3.61 37.07
N GLU A 337 3.49 -2.45 37.69
CA GLU A 337 4.25 -1.19 37.47
C GLU A 337 5.77 -1.33 37.71
N LYS A 338 6.18 -2.11 38.71
CA LYS A 338 7.61 -2.40 38.99
C LYS A 338 8.29 -3.19 37.86
N SER A 339 7.53 -3.99 37.10
CA SER A 339 8.05 -4.67 35.90
C SER A 339 8.31 -3.65 34.79
N ILE A 340 7.39 -2.71 34.58
CA ILE A 340 7.49 -1.67 33.54
C ILE A 340 8.74 -0.81 33.76
N GLU A 341 8.99 -0.33 34.99
CA GLU A 341 10.19 0.47 35.29
C GLU A 341 11.50 -0.29 35.07
N LYS A 342 11.59 -1.54 35.53
CA LYS A 342 12.76 -2.40 35.33
C LYS A 342 13.04 -2.66 33.85
N ASN A 343 11.98 -2.84 33.09
CA ASN A 343 12.05 -3.08 31.65
C ASN A 343 12.51 -1.83 30.89
N ILE A 344 11.99 -0.65 31.25
CA ILE A 344 12.44 0.63 30.72
C ILE A 344 13.92 0.86 31.05
N ALA A 345 14.35 0.61 32.29
CA ALA A 345 15.76 0.72 32.67
C ALA A 345 16.67 -0.20 31.84
N THR A 346 16.17 -1.39 31.49
CA THR A 346 16.88 -2.33 30.61
C THR A 346 17.03 -1.76 29.20
N LEU A 347 15.96 -1.22 28.61
CA LEU A 347 16.00 -0.55 27.30
C LEU A 347 16.93 0.67 27.31
N LEU A 348 16.88 1.50 28.35
CA LEU A 348 17.77 2.67 28.47
C LEU A 348 19.24 2.27 28.61
N ARG A 349 19.55 1.14 29.26
CA ARG A 349 20.90 0.58 29.29
C ARG A 349 21.33 0.09 27.91
N MET A 350 20.42 -0.50 27.12
CA MET A 350 20.70 -0.88 25.74
C MET A 350 21.03 0.35 24.89
N ALA A 351 20.24 1.42 24.96
CA ALA A 351 20.51 2.64 24.19
C ALA A 351 21.92 3.24 24.40
N LYS A 352 22.58 2.93 25.54
CA LYS A 352 23.94 3.37 25.86
C LYS A 352 25.05 2.48 25.29
N GLN A 353 24.74 1.28 24.78
CA GLN A 353 25.75 0.38 24.21
C GLN A 353 26.07 0.78 22.77
N ASP A 354 27.36 0.75 22.41
CA ASP A 354 27.85 1.17 21.09
C ASP A 354 27.18 0.39 19.94
N LYS A 355 26.90 -0.91 20.14
CA LYS A 355 26.24 -1.75 19.13
C LYS A 355 24.83 -1.29 18.71
N TYR A 356 24.19 -0.42 19.49
CA TYR A 356 22.86 0.09 19.20
C TYR A 356 22.83 1.59 18.90
N GLU A 357 24.00 2.20 18.67
CA GLU A 357 24.10 3.63 18.40
C GLU A 357 23.17 4.09 17.27
N GLU A 358 23.10 3.30 16.19
CA GLU A 358 22.25 3.57 15.01
C GLU A 358 20.74 3.33 15.26
N TYR A 359 20.37 2.66 16.36
CA TYR A 359 18.99 2.22 16.65
C TYR A 359 18.43 2.83 17.95
N ARG A 360 19.11 3.84 18.49
CA ARG A 360 18.69 4.54 19.71
C ARG A 360 17.29 5.13 19.57
N ASP A 361 16.94 5.62 18.38
CA ASP A 361 15.61 6.13 18.05
C ASP A 361 14.50 5.09 18.29
N ILE A 362 14.68 3.85 17.83
CA ILE A 362 13.76 2.73 18.02
C ILE A 362 13.65 2.38 19.51
N ILE A 363 14.79 2.29 20.21
CA ILE A 363 14.81 1.95 21.63
C ILE A 363 14.08 2.99 22.48
N TYR A 364 14.32 4.29 22.23
CA TYR A 364 13.66 5.37 22.96
C TYR A 364 12.17 5.46 22.65
N TYR A 365 11.77 5.32 21.39
CA TYR A 365 10.36 5.30 21.01
C TYR A 365 9.62 4.16 21.71
N THR A 366 10.23 2.98 21.70
CA THR A 366 9.71 1.80 22.38
C THR A 366 9.54 2.01 23.88
N ALA A 367 10.57 2.53 24.55
CA ALA A 367 10.50 2.85 25.96
C ALA A 367 9.38 3.87 26.25
N ALA A 368 9.12 4.80 25.33
CA ALA A 368 8.00 5.72 25.42
C ALA A 368 6.64 5.01 25.31
N GLN A 369 6.49 4.05 24.40
CA GLN A 369 5.26 3.25 24.30
C GLN A 369 4.98 2.49 25.60
N MET A 370 6.02 1.94 26.25
CA MET A 370 5.86 1.29 27.56
C MET A 370 5.41 2.28 28.66
N GLN A 371 5.92 3.51 28.63
CA GLN A 371 5.46 4.56 29.57
C GLN A 371 3.99 4.93 29.32
N LEU A 372 3.55 4.97 28.05
CA LEU A 372 2.14 5.19 27.70
C LEU A 372 1.25 4.03 28.16
N GLU A 373 1.67 2.78 27.98
CA GLU A 373 0.97 1.59 28.53
C GLU A 373 0.86 1.67 30.08
N GLY A 374 1.86 2.26 30.73
CA GLY A 374 1.88 2.54 32.18
C GLY A 374 1.21 3.84 32.60
N ASN A 375 0.46 4.53 31.73
CA ASN A 375 -0.18 5.84 31.97
C ASN A 375 0.78 7.02 32.33
N ASN A 376 2.10 6.85 32.18
CA ASN A 376 3.08 7.91 32.42
C ASN A 376 3.37 8.70 31.13
N THR A 377 2.48 9.64 30.83
CA THR A 377 2.57 10.42 29.59
C THR A 377 3.76 11.39 29.57
N ASP A 378 4.16 11.96 30.71
CA ASP A 378 5.30 12.89 30.78
C ASP A 378 6.63 12.17 30.51
N GLY A 379 6.81 10.99 31.11
CA GLY A 379 7.95 10.12 30.84
C GLY A 379 8.00 9.70 29.38
N ALA A 380 6.83 9.39 28.78
CA ALA A 380 6.73 9.05 27.37
C ALA A 380 7.16 10.21 26.46
N MET A 381 6.65 11.42 26.68
CA MET A 381 7.01 12.60 25.85
C MET A 381 8.51 12.89 25.90
N SER A 382 9.15 12.76 27.06
CA SER A 382 10.62 12.93 27.19
C SER A 382 11.40 11.91 26.35
N LEU A 383 10.94 10.65 26.34
CA LEU A 383 11.57 9.58 25.58
C LEU A 383 11.29 9.69 24.07
N LEU A 384 10.09 10.10 23.67
CA LEU A 384 9.78 10.39 22.27
C LEU A 384 10.67 11.53 21.75
N LEU A 385 10.86 12.60 22.53
CA LEU A 385 11.77 13.68 22.14
C LEU A 385 13.20 13.17 21.97
N LYS A 386 13.70 12.33 22.88
CA LYS A 386 15.01 11.67 22.71
C LYS A 386 15.05 10.83 21.44
N SER A 387 14.00 10.05 21.15
CA SER A 387 13.89 9.28 19.92
C SER A 387 14.10 10.16 18.69
N THR A 388 13.48 11.34 18.64
CA THR A 388 13.63 12.28 17.51
C THR A 388 15.04 12.90 17.39
N GLN A 389 15.83 12.92 18.46
CA GLN A 389 17.19 13.49 18.47
C GLN A 389 18.24 12.52 17.92
N TYR A 390 18.03 11.22 18.11
CA TYR A 390 18.98 10.17 17.70
C TYR A 390 18.61 9.50 16.38
N THR A 391 17.76 10.13 15.56
CA THR A 391 17.34 9.54 14.27
C THR A 391 18.51 9.50 13.30
N VAL A 392 19.04 8.30 13.03
CA VAL A 392 20.06 8.07 12.01
C VAL A 392 19.38 7.43 10.80
N ASN A 393 19.22 8.19 9.71
CA ASN A 393 18.73 7.70 8.41
C ASN A 393 17.33 7.02 8.38
N ASN A 394 16.54 7.10 9.44
CA ASN A 394 15.18 6.54 9.52
C ASN A 394 14.10 7.64 9.59
N SER A 395 13.70 8.15 8.42
CA SER A 395 12.66 9.19 8.33
C SER A 395 11.29 8.71 8.81
N GLN A 396 10.96 7.43 8.59
CA GLN A 396 9.69 6.83 8.99
C GLN A 396 9.56 6.78 10.51
N GLN A 397 10.60 6.34 11.21
CA GLN A 397 10.60 6.30 12.67
C GLN A 397 10.51 7.71 13.28
N ARG A 398 11.21 8.68 12.67
CA ARG A 398 11.12 10.09 13.06
C ARG A 398 9.70 10.63 12.92
N ASN A 399 9.03 10.34 11.80
CA ASN A 399 7.64 10.71 11.57
C ASN A 399 6.70 10.07 12.60
N LYS A 400 6.85 8.78 12.90
CA LYS A 400 6.07 8.09 13.95
C LYS A 400 6.22 8.77 15.31
N ALA A 401 7.46 9.12 15.70
CA ALA A 401 7.73 9.77 16.98
C ALA A 401 7.13 11.19 17.06
N PHE A 402 7.27 12.00 16.00
CA PHE A 402 6.66 13.33 15.97
C PHE A 402 5.14 13.31 15.91
N LEU A 403 4.54 12.38 15.18
CA LEU A 403 3.10 12.25 15.13
C LEU A 403 2.54 11.93 16.52
N GLN A 404 3.17 10.99 17.23
CA GLN A 404 2.80 10.65 18.61
C GLN A 404 2.95 11.86 19.55
N LEU A 405 4.06 12.60 19.46
CA LEU A 405 4.26 13.83 20.25
C LEU A 405 3.18 14.87 19.95
N ALA A 406 2.88 15.09 18.67
CA ALA A 406 1.88 16.05 18.23
C ALA A 406 0.48 15.70 18.74
N GLU A 407 0.10 14.42 18.68
CA GLU A 407 -1.18 13.92 19.17
C GLU A 407 -1.30 14.02 20.69
N LEU A 408 -0.24 13.64 21.43
CA LEU A 408 -0.23 13.75 22.90
C LEU A 408 -0.31 15.21 23.35
N SER A 409 0.46 16.11 22.73
CA SER A 409 0.38 17.55 23.01
C SER A 409 -0.98 18.13 22.65
N PHE A 410 -1.56 17.72 21.51
CA PHE A 410 -2.89 18.16 21.10
C PHE A 410 -3.96 17.71 22.09
N ALA A 411 -3.93 16.45 22.54
CA ALA A 411 -4.85 15.92 23.54
C ALA A 411 -4.76 16.66 24.89
N ARG A 412 -3.56 17.15 25.24
CA ARG A 412 -3.30 17.98 26.43
C ARG A 412 -3.65 19.46 26.23
N LYS A 413 -4.19 19.85 25.08
CA LYS A 413 -4.45 21.25 24.68
C LYS A 413 -3.21 22.15 24.63
N GLN A 414 -2.03 21.53 24.52
CA GLN A 414 -0.75 22.19 24.31
C GLN A 414 -0.59 22.48 22.82
N TYR A 415 -1.42 23.38 22.29
CA TYR A 415 -1.57 23.58 20.85
C TYR A 415 -0.34 24.19 20.19
N ARG A 416 0.46 24.97 20.93
CA ARG A 416 1.71 25.56 20.43
C ARG A 416 2.75 24.47 20.18
N GLU A 417 2.99 23.63 21.18
CA GLU A 417 3.91 22.50 21.09
C GLU A 417 3.42 21.49 20.04
N ALA A 418 2.11 21.24 19.99
CA ALA A 418 1.51 20.40 18.95
C ALA A 418 1.79 20.96 17.55
N ALA A 419 1.66 22.28 17.34
CA ALA A 419 1.95 22.92 16.05
C ALA A 419 3.40 22.67 15.60
N ASP A 420 4.37 22.79 16.51
CA ASP A 420 5.79 22.56 16.21
C ASP A 420 6.06 21.10 15.83
N TYR A 421 5.41 20.15 16.52
CA TYR A 421 5.53 18.72 16.21
C TYR A 421 4.83 18.33 14.90
N TYR A 422 3.63 18.87 14.62
CA TYR A 422 2.97 18.69 13.33
C TYR A 422 3.77 19.34 12.19
N ASP A 423 4.46 20.47 12.44
CA ASP A 423 5.28 21.09 11.41
C ASP A 423 6.48 20.21 11.02
N SER A 424 7.02 19.48 11.99
CA SER A 424 8.15 18.56 11.82
C SER A 424 7.83 17.27 11.04
N LEU A 425 6.56 17.02 10.70
CA LEU A 425 6.13 15.84 9.93
C LEU A 425 6.49 15.95 8.45
N GLN A 426 6.95 14.84 7.88
CA GLN A 426 7.13 14.68 6.43
C GLN A 426 5.90 13.98 5.84
N LEU A 427 4.95 14.76 5.32
CA LEU A 427 3.64 14.27 4.87
C LEU A 427 3.68 13.38 3.62
N GLY A 428 4.80 13.33 2.90
CA GLY A 428 5.00 12.43 1.75
C GLY A 428 5.39 11.01 2.11
N ASP A 429 5.42 10.67 3.39
CA ASP A 429 5.76 9.33 3.88
C ASP A 429 4.60 8.34 3.68
N PRO A 430 4.83 7.20 3.00
CA PRO A 430 3.79 6.18 2.78
C PRO A 430 3.16 5.60 4.04
N SER A 431 3.82 5.74 5.20
CA SER A 431 3.27 5.27 6.49
C SER A 431 2.09 6.11 7.00
N ILE A 432 1.88 7.31 6.44
CA ILE A 432 0.79 8.20 6.81
C ILE A 432 -0.47 7.82 6.02
N LYS A 433 -1.50 7.32 6.73
CA LYS A 433 -2.75 6.87 6.11
C LYS A 433 -3.63 8.02 5.57
N ASN A 434 -3.69 9.14 6.30
CA ASN A 434 -4.59 10.27 6.01
C ASN A 434 -3.80 11.61 5.93
N PRO A 435 -3.02 11.85 4.86
CA PRO A 435 -2.20 13.06 4.74
C PRO A 435 -3.03 14.35 4.64
N GLU A 436 -4.23 14.30 4.07
CA GLU A 436 -5.11 15.48 3.91
C GLU A 436 -5.61 16.00 5.26
N GLU A 437 -6.08 15.12 6.14
CA GLU A 437 -6.55 15.48 7.49
C GLU A 437 -5.42 16.09 8.33
N LEU A 438 -4.23 15.47 8.28
CA LEU A 438 -3.05 16.00 8.95
C LEU A 438 -2.61 17.36 8.40
N THR A 439 -2.75 17.58 7.10
CA THR A 439 -2.47 18.89 6.48
C THR A 439 -3.44 19.95 6.96
N ALA A 440 -4.74 19.64 7.02
CA ALA A 440 -5.76 20.55 7.54
C ALA A 440 -5.48 20.90 9.01
N ARG A 441 -5.19 19.90 9.84
CA ARG A 441 -4.85 20.10 11.26
C ARG A 441 -3.56 20.89 11.44
N LYS A 442 -2.51 20.61 10.66
CA LYS A 442 -1.25 21.36 10.64
C LYS A 442 -1.49 22.84 10.31
N ASN A 443 -2.30 23.14 9.29
CA ASN A 443 -2.62 24.50 8.91
C ASN A 443 -3.42 25.23 9.99
N ALA A 444 -4.39 24.56 10.60
CA ALA A 444 -5.17 25.11 11.71
C ALA A 444 -4.30 25.44 12.92
N LEU A 445 -3.45 24.50 13.34
CA LEU A 445 -2.53 24.68 14.47
C LEU A 445 -1.47 25.74 14.21
N ARG A 446 -0.97 25.86 12.97
CA ARG A 446 -0.06 26.94 12.58
C ARG A 446 -0.75 28.31 12.66
N GLY A 447 -1.98 28.41 12.16
CA GLY A 447 -2.80 29.61 12.29
C GLY A 447 -3.02 29.99 13.76
N LEU A 448 -3.32 29.00 14.60
CA LEU A 448 -3.48 29.18 16.04
C LEU A 448 -2.18 29.67 16.69
N ALA A 449 -1.05 29.00 16.43
CA ALA A 449 0.24 29.31 17.05
C ALA A 449 0.69 30.73 16.71
N ASN A 450 0.53 31.14 15.44
CA ASN A 450 0.82 32.51 15.01
C ASN A 450 -0.01 33.55 15.76
N ASN A 451 -1.32 33.32 15.93
CA ASN A 451 -2.18 34.26 16.65
C ASN A 451 -1.89 34.30 18.14
N LEU A 452 -1.59 33.15 18.77
CA LEU A 452 -1.13 33.09 20.16
C LEU A 452 0.17 33.87 20.35
N GLU A 453 1.13 33.74 19.44
CA GLU A 453 2.39 34.50 19.52
C GLU A 453 2.15 36.02 19.42
N VAL A 454 1.26 36.45 18.52
CA VAL A 454 0.87 37.87 18.43
C VAL A 454 0.23 38.35 19.72
N ILE A 455 -0.68 37.58 20.31
CA ILE A 455 -1.34 37.92 21.58
C ILE A 455 -0.31 38.03 22.72
N ASP A 456 0.53 37.00 22.90
CA ASP A 456 1.56 36.98 23.96
C ASP A 456 2.52 38.16 23.82
N ARG A 457 2.88 38.50 22.58
CA ARG A 457 3.75 39.63 22.26
C ARG A 457 3.09 40.96 22.57
N GLU A 458 1.90 41.22 22.06
CA GLU A 458 1.19 42.49 22.30
C GLU A 458 0.85 42.67 23.79
N ASP A 459 0.40 41.62 24.48
CA ASP A 459 0.18 41.64 25.93
C ASP A 459 1.47 41.98 26.70
N SER A 460 2.60 41.40 26.29
CA SER A 460 3.90 41.72 26.87
C SER A 460 4.32 43.17 26.60
N LEU A 461 4.14 43.67 25.37
CA LEU A 461 4.48 45.05 24.99
C LEU A 461 3.63 46.06 25.76
N GLN A 462 2.32 45.84 25.85
CA GLN A 462 1.40 46.70 26.59
C GLN A 462 1.68 46.65 28.10
N ARG A 463 1.97 45.47 28.65
CA ARG A 463 2.36 45.34 30.06
C ARG A 463 3.62 46.14 30.37
N ILE A 464 4.64 46.07 29.50
CA ILE A 464 5.88 46.85 29.67
C ILE A 464 5.61 48.35 29.49
N ALA A 465 4.80 48.74 28.51
CA ALA A 465 4.39 50.13 28.31
C ALA A 465 3.60 50.71 29.50
N GLY A 466 2.87 49.87 30.25
CA GLY A 466 2.15 50.28 31.46
C GLY A 466 3.00 50.42 32.72
N MET A 467 4.27 49.97 32.73
CA MET A 467 5.17 50.12 33.89
C MET A 467 5.60 51.59 34.07
N PRO A 468 5.94 52.03 35.31
CA PRO A 468 6.60 53.31 35.56
C PRO A 468 7.87 53.45 34.70
N GLU A 469 8.22 54.68 34.28
CA GLU A 469 9.32 54.89 33.32
C GLU A 469 10.66 54.30 33.79
N ASP A 470 11.00 54.48 35.06
CA ASP A 470 12.25 53.97 35.63
C ASP A 470 12.29 52.43 35.62
N GLU A 471 11.21 51.78 36.08
CA GLU A 471 11.08 50.32 36.07
C GLU A 471 11.09 49.74 34.65
N ARG A 472 10.47 50.44 33.69
CA ARG A 472 10.43 50.06 32.28
C ARG A 472 11.81 50.07 31.65
N ARG A 473 12.58 51.15 31.86
CA ARG A 473 13.95 51.27 31.34
C ARG A 473 14.86 50.20 31.93
N ASP A 474 14.73 49.91 33.22
CA ASP A 474 15.49 48.85 33.88
C ASP A 474 15.11 47.46 33.36
N PHE A 475 13.82 47.19 33.16
CA PHE A 475 13.36 45.94 32.56
C PHE A 475 13.92 45.73 31.16
N VAL A 476 13.84 46.73 30.27
CA VAL A 476 14.39 46.63 28.90
C VAL A 476 15.90 46.46 28.92
N ARG A 477 16.63 47.15 29.81
CA ARG A 477 18.08 46.96 29.97
C ARG A 477 18.43 45.53 30.41
N ASN A 478 17.66 44.96 31.33
CA ASN A 478 17.81 43.57 31.75
C ASN A 478 17.47 42.57 30.62
N VAL A 479 16.46 42.86 29.81
CA VAL A 479 16.11 42.04 28.63
C VAL A 479 17.24 42.08 27.60
N VAL A 480 17.76 43.26 27.27
CA VAL A 480 18.93 43.42 26.37
C VAL A 480 20.12 42.60 26.88
N LYS A 481 20.44 42.73 28.16
CA LYS A 481 21.52 41.96 28.82
C LYS A 481 21.29 40.45 28.72
N THR A 482 20.07 40.00 28.99
CA THR A 482 19.70 38.57 28.92
C THR A 482 19.78 38.05 27.48
N LEU A 483 19.29 38.81 26.50
CA LEU A 483 19.36 38.47 25.08
C LEU A 483 20.81 38.42 24.60
N ARG A 484 21.64 39.41 24.96
CA ARG A 484 23.09 39.45 24.67
C ARG A 484 23.83 38.27 25.28
N LYS A 485 23.51 37.89 26.52
CA LYS A 485 24.07 36.70 27.17
C LYS A 485 23.65 35.40 26.47
N LYS A 486 22.38 35.27 26.06
CA LYS A 486 21.86 34.09 25.34
C LYS A 486 22.52 33.89 23.97
N ILE A 487 22.93 34.96 23.30
CA ILE A 487 23.67 34.93 22.03
C ILE A 487 25.20 34.93 22.22
N GLY A 488 25.70 34.83 23.46
CA GLY A 488 27.14 34.74 23.75
C GLY A 488 27.93 36.05 23.61
N LEU A 489 27.27 37.21 23.58
CA LEU A 489 27.93 38.53 23.62
C LEU A 489 28.22 38.95 25.08
N LYS A 490 29.44 39.42 25.36
CA LYS A 490 29.81 40.02 26.67
C LYS A 490 29.25 41.44 26.81
N ASP A 491 28.85 41.81 28.03
CA ASP A 491 28.43 43.17 28.40
C ASP A 491 29.64 44.13 28.36
N GLU A 492 29.90 44.73 27.20
CA GLU A 492 30.70 45.96 27.13
C GLU A 492 29.86 47.07 26.50
N ASN A 493 29.98 48.26 27.08
CA ASN A 493 29.28 49.49 26.67
C ASN A 493 29.41 49.72 25.15
N PRO A 494 28.33 50.06 24.43
CA PRO A 494 28.39 50.41 23.00
C PRO A 494 28.97 51.83 22.76
N GLY A 495 29.88 52.26 23.62
CA GLY A 495 30.44 53.61 23.66
C GLY A 495 31.96 53.61 23.65
N ASN A 496 32.59 52.82 22.78
CA ASN A 496 33.92 53.12 22.25
C ASN A 496 34.23 52.16 21.09
N ASN A 497 33.70 52.44 19.91
CA ASN A 497 34.11 51.78 18.67
C ASN A 497 35.47 52.30 18.18
N ASN A 498 36.44 52.45 19.09
CA ASN A 498 37.84 52.58 18.72
C ASN A 498 38.39 51.17 18.55
N SER A 499 38.12 50.59 17.38
CA SER A 499 38.85 49.43 16.89
C SER A 499 40.35 49.78 16.91
N PRO A 500 41.21 49.07 17.66
CA PRO A 500 42.65 49.38 17.71
C PRO A 500 43.39 49.06 16.41
N PHE A 501 42.68 48.75 15.32
CA PHE A 501 43.22 48.16 14.10
C PHE A 501 42.67 48.79 12.81
N SER A 502 42.21 50.05 12.87
CA SER A 502 41.79 50.82 11.68
C SER A 502 42.93 51.61 11.02
N THR A 503 44.13 51.03 10.91
CA THR A 503 45.11 51.47 9.91
C THR A 503 45.09 50.48 8.74
N PRO A 504 44.74 50.91 7.53
CA PRO A 504 44.91 50.08 6.35
C PRO A 504 46.41 49.99 6.06
N ALA A 505 47.08 48.97 6.60
CA ALA A 505 48.41 48.61 6.12
C ALA A 505 48.25 48.08 4.69
N THR A 506 48.83 48.80 3.74
CA THR A 506 48.97 48.37 2.35
C THR A 506 49.63 46.99 2.30
N PRO A 507 49.12 46.03 1.50
CA PRO A 507 49.73 44.73 1.39
C PRO A 507 51.06 44.87 0.67
N THR A 508 52.17 44.69 1.39
CA THR A 508 53.48 44.52 0.77
C THR A 508 53.53 43.13 0.14
N LEU A 509 53.62 43.08 -1.19
CA LEU A 509 53.65 41.84 -1.99
C LEU A 509 54.95 41.03 -1.85
N PHE A 510 55.96 41.57 -1.15
CA PHE A 510 57.23 40.90 -0.90
C PHE A 510 57.71 41.18 0.53
N PRO A 511 57.67 40.20 1.45
CA PRO A 511 58.41 40.30 2.69
C PRO A 511 59.87 39.96 2.42
N SER A 512 60.74 40.96 2.42
CA SER A 512 62.19 40.77 2.46
C SER A 512 62.60 40.25 3.85
N ASN A 513 63.22 39.07 3.86
CA ASN A 513 63.97 38.45 4.96
C ASN A 513 63.27 38.37 6.33
N GLN A 514 62.71 37.20 6.65
CA GLN A 514 62.71 36.68 8.03
C GLN A 514 62.81 35.14 8.10
N PRO A 515 63.31 34.60 9.23
CA PRO A 515 63.94 33.29 9.33
C PRO A 515 62.96 32.12 9.24
N ARG A 516 63.45 30.97 8.76
CA ARG A 516 62.74 29.68 8.81
C ARG A 516 62.40 29.33 10.26
N GLY A 517 61.12 29.29 10.61
CA GLY A 517 60.65 28.56 11.80
C GLY A 517 59.56 29.19 12.67
N GLU A 518 58.99 30.36 12.35
CA GLU A 518 57.91 30.90 13.18
C GLU A 518 56.59 30.14 13.01
N TRP A 519 56.04 29.66 14.13
CA TRP A 519 54.73 29.00 14.19
C TRP A 519 53.65 29.87 13.54
N TYR A 520 52.70 29.24 12.84
CA TYR A 520 51.74 29.89 11.94
C TYR A 520 51.00 31.10 12.55
N PHE A 521 50.75 31.11 13.87
CA PHE A 521 50.07 32.22 14.57
C PHE A 521 50.97 33.40 14.97
N TYR A 522 52.29 33.28 14.82
CA TYR A 522 53.24 34.38 15.08
C TYR A 522 53.64 35.12 13.80
N ASN A 523 53.50 34.47 12.63
CA ASN A 523 53.72 35.11 11.35
C ASN A 523 52.59 36.13 11.02
N ALA A 524 52.94 37.42 11.04
CA ALA A 524 52.00 38.51 10.80
C ALA A 524 51.35 38.45 9.40
N ALA A 525 52.08 38.05 8.36
CA ALA A 525 51.55 37.95 7.00
C ALA A 525 50.52 36.81 6.88
N SER A 526 50.80 35.65 7.47
CA SER A 526 49.88 34.50 7.50
C SER A 526 48.61 34.81 8.30
N ARG A 527 48.73 35.52 9.41
CA ARG A 527 47.57 35.98 10.19
C ARG A 527 46.69 36.96 9.41
N THR A 528 47.28 37.96 8.77
CA THR A 528 46.51 38.94 7.99
C THR A 528 45.85 38.28 6.78
N ARG A 529 46.55 37.35 6.10
CA ARG A 529 45.96 36.55 5.02
C ARG A 529 44.82 35.66 5.52
N GLY A 530 45.02 34.93 6.62
CA GLY A 530 43.99 34.09 7.23
C GLY A 530 42.78 34.90 7.71
N GLN A 531 42.99 36.11 8.22
CA GLN A 531 41.91 37.03 8.61
C GLN A 531 41.12 37.53 7.39
N ASN A 532 41.82 37.90 6.30
CA ASN A 532 41.17 38.33 5.06
C ASN A 532 40.43 37.16 4.39
N ASP A 533 41.01 35.96 4.35
CA ASP A 533 40.34 34.76 3.85
C ASP A 533 39.12 34.39 4.69
N PHE A 534 39.23 34.54 6.01
CA PHE A 534 38.10 34.33 6.91
C PHE A 534 36.99 35.37 6.67
N ARG A 535 37.34 36.66 6.52
CA ARG A 535 36.38 37.71 6.16
C ARG A 535 35.78 37.52 4.76
N ASN A 536 36.54 37.02 3.80
CA ASN A 536 36.04 36.77 2.45
C ASN A 536 35.09 35.57 2.42
N LYS A 537 35.40 34.50 3.17
CA LYS A 537 34.53 33.30 3.25
C LYS A 537 33.33 33.49 4.16
N TRP A 538 33.48 34.26 5.24
CA TRP A 538 32.52 34.31 6.34
C TRP A 538 32.09 35.73 6.74
N GLY A 539 32.57 36.81 6.12
CA GLY A 539 32.22 38.18 6.51
C GLY A 539 32.75 38.61 7.88
N GLY A 540 32.27 39.76 8.37
CA GLY A 540 32.51 40.20 9.75
C GLY A 540 31.71 39.34 10.73
N ARG A 541 32.39 38.60 11.62
CA ARG A 541 31.76 37.74 12.62
C ARG A 541 32.13 38.20 14.02
N PRO A 542 31.14 38.34 14.93
CA PRO A 542 31.41 38.68 16.32
C PRO A 542 32.12 37.50 17.00
N ASN A 543 32.96 37.81 17.98
CA ASN A 543 33.64 36.80 18.79
C ASN A 543 32.66 36.22 19.83
N ALA A 544 31.86 35.25 19.39
CA ALA A 544 30.86 34.56 20.21
C ALA A 544 30.88 33.04 19.93
N ASP A 545 30.50 32.24 20.93
CA ASP A 545 30.37 30.80 20.78
C ASP A 545 29.30 30.46 19.74
N ASN A 546 29.53 29.41 18.94
CA ASN A 546 28.64 29.01 17.84
C ASN A 546 28.41 30.11 16.76
N TRP A 547 29.35 31.05 16.57
CA TRP A 547 29.25 32.12 15.56
C TRP A 547 28.89 31.63 14.14
N ARG A 548 29.26 30.39 13.79
CA ARG A 548 28.85 29.74 12.51
C ARG A 548 27.33 29.50 12.42
N ARG A 549 26.66 29.13 13.52
CA ARG A 549 25.20 28.91 13.57
C ARG A 549 24.44 30.20 13.84
N MET A 550 25.03 31.15 14.58
CA MET A 550 24.42 32.47 14.79
C MET A 550 24.21 33.23 13.47
N ALA A 551 25.14 33.10 12.51
CA ALA A 551 24.99 33.70 11.19
C ALA A 551 23.83 33.09 10.39
N ILE A 552 23.49 31.81 10.62
CA ILE A 552 22.32 31.15 10.02
C ILE A 552 21.04 31.60 10.75
N LEU A 553 21.08 31.81 12.07
CA LEU A 553 19.94 32.39 12.80
C LEU A 553 19.70 33.87 12.42
N SER A 554 20.75 34.63 12.13
CA SER A 554 20.64 36.03 11.72
C SER A 554 20.38 36.20 10.21
N ALA A 555 20.79 35.25 9.36
CA ALA A 555 20.52 35.24 7.93
C ALA A 555 19.24 34.47 7.54
N SER A 556 18.74 33.58 8.41
CA SER A 556 17.65 32.64 8.11
C SER A 556 16.55 32.59 9.19
N GLY A 557 16.49 33.52 10.16
CA GLY A 557 15.72 33.26 11.40
C GLY A 557 14.96 34.39 12.07
N TYR A 558 14.73 35.55 11.43
CA TYR A 558 13.66 36.50 11.82
C TYR A 558 12.91 37.07 10.60
N SER A 559 12.97 36.37 9.48
CA SER A 559 12.31 36.75 8.23
C SER A 559 11.26 35.70 7.86
N ASN A 560 10.27 35.50 8.73
CA ASN A 560 9.02 34.84 8.30
C ASN A 560 7.80 35.17 9.16
N VAL A 561 7.70 36.42 9.64
CA VAL A 561 6.45 36.97 10.20
C VAL A 561 6.26 38.39 9.68
N ASN A 562 6.10 38.51 8.37
CA ASN A 562 5.44 39.64 7.70
C ASN A 562 5.32 39.31 6.20
N SER A 563 4.46 38.34 5.88
CA SER A 563 3.75 38.37 4.60
C SER A 563 2.39 37.73 4.82
N VAL A 564 1.38 38.58 4.81
CA VAL A 564 0.00 38.17 4.52
C VAL A 564 -0.01 37.78 3.04
N PRO A 565 -0.37 36.54 2.65
CA PRO A 565 -0.63 36.24 1.25
C PRO A 565 -2.07 36.69 0.95
N VAL A 566 -2.21 37.89 0.38
CA VAL A 566 -3.39 38.21 -0.45
C VAL A 566 -2.89 38.21 -1.90
N GLY A 567 -3.51 37.39 -2.73
CA GLY A 567 -3.11 37.21 -4.12
C GLY A 567 -3.46 38.37 -5.05
N MET A 568 -2.73 38.38 -6.17
CA MET A 568 -2.96 39.05 -7.47
C MET A 568 -2.71 40.58 -7.58
N ASN A 569 -1.55 40.95 -8.16
CA ASN A 569 -1.45 41.26 -9.60
C ASN A 569 0.01 41.51 -10.03
N ASN A 570 0.35 41.04 -11.24
CA ASN A 570 1.59 41.35 -11.94
C ASN A 570 1.57 42.79 -12.49
N ASN A 571 2.78 43.33 -12.63
CA ASN A 571 3.19 44.61 -13.24
C ASN A 571 2.99 45.87 -12.40
N THR A 572 4.09 46.43 -11.88
CA THR A 572 4.69 47.66 -12.43
C THR A 572 5.99 48.07 -11.69
N THR A 573 7.02 48.33 -12.50
CA THR A 573 8.12 49.32 -12.37
C THR A 573 8.98 49.46 -11.10
N GLN A 574 10.30 49.38 -11.35
CA GLN A 574 11.38 50.01 -10.59
C GLN A 574 11.06 51.46 -10.23
N THR A 575 11.25 51.81 -8.95
CA THR A 575 11.75 53.14 -8.56
C THR A 575 12.47 53.06 -7.21
N SER A 576 13.78 53.24 -7.28
CA SER A 576 14.66 54.08 -6.45
C SER A 576 14.38 54.30 -4.95
N ASN A 577 15.37 53.90 -4.13
CA ASN A 577 15.95 54.61 -2.98
C ASN A 577 15.06 55.46 -2.06
N THR A 578 14.89 54.96 -0.83
CA THR A 578 15.22 55.73 0.39
C THR A 578 15.81 54.77 1.43
N GLY A 579 17.00 55.10 1.93
CA GLY A 579 17.70 54.31 2.95
C GLY A 579 16.97 54.32 4.29
N GLY A 580 16.71 53.13 4.82
CA GLY A 580 16.34 52.89 6.21
C GLY A 580 17.32 51.86 6.77
N ALA A 581 18.05 52.25 7.82
CA ALA A 581 19.12 51.49 8.43
C ALA A 581 18.69 50.10 8.91
N ASN A 582 19.61 49.14 8.80
CA ASN A 582 19.58 47.83 9.44
C ASN A 582 19.35 47.97 10.97
N SER A 583 18.13 47.78 11.45
CA SER A 583 17.79 47.77 12.89
C SER A 583 17.82 46.36 13.50
N ASN A 584 18.86 45.59 13.17
CA ASN A 584 19.08 44.25 13.72
C ASN A 584 20.03 44.23 14.94
N GLU A 585 20.36 45.38 15.51
CA GLU A 585 21.15 45.42 16.74
C GLU A 585 20.24 45.22 17.97
N ILE A 586 20.60 44.27 18.84
CA ILE A 586 19.98 44.09 20.16
C ILE A 586 20.53 45.20 21.07
N THR A 587 20.01 46.41 20.85
CA THR A 587 20.30 47.62 21.63
C THR A 587 19.08 48.00 22.46
N PHE A 588 19.32 48.81 23.48
CA PHE A 588 18.27 49.36 24.31
C PHE A 588 17.26 50.16 23.46
N ASP A 589 17.75 51.09 22.65
CA ASP A 589 16.90 51.97 21.82
C ASP A 589 16.05 51.17 20.82
N ALA A 590 16.63 50.18 20.13
CA ALA A 590 15.91 49.38 19.15
C ALA A 590 14.77 48.51 19.73
N LEU A 591 14.85 48.14 21.01
CA LEU A 591 13.78 47.45 21.73
C LEU A 591 12.81 48.42 22.40
N TYR A 592 13.31 49.53 22.92
CA TYR A 592 12.51 50.55 23.60
C TYR A 592 11.58 51.29 22.62
N ASP A 593 12.06 51.60 21.41
CA ASP A 593 11.29 52.29 20.36
C ASP A 593 10.10 51.48 19.84
N LYS A 594 10.07 50.17 20.09
CA LYS A 594 8.97 49.27 19.70
C LYS A 594 7.84 49.22 20.75
N LEU A 595 8.00 49.87 21.90
CA LEU A 595 6.97 49.90 22.94
C LEU A 595 5.84 50.87 22.56
N PRO A 596 4.56 50.49 22.76
CA PRO A 596 3.43 51.36 22.46
C PRO A 596 3.23 52.40 23.58
N LEU A 597 4.01 53.48 23.53
CA LEU A 597 4.02 54.51 24.57
C LEU A 597 3.07 55.67 24.26
N SER A 598 2.79 55.94 22.98
CA SER A 598 1.82 56.96 22.59
C SER A 598 0.39 56.40 22.51
N PRO A 599 -0.65 57.22 22.69
CA PRO A 599 -2.04 56.79 22.52
C PRO A 599 -2.33 56.14 21.17
N ASP A 600 -1.71 56.64 20.09
CA ASP A 600 -1.87 56.09 18.74
C ASP A 600 -1.18 54.73 18.58
N GLN A 601 0.01 54.56 19.15
CA GLN A 601 0.70 53.27 19.15
C GLN A 601 -0.04 52.23 19.99
N LEU A 602 -0.61 52.64 21.13
CA LEU A 602 -1.42 51.79 21.99
C LEU A 602 -2.71 51.37 21.29
N LYS A 603 -3.37 52.29 20.58
CA LYS A 603 -4.52 51.95 19.72
C LYS A 603 -4.15 50.92 18.65
N LYS A 604 -3.02 51.11 17.97
CA LYS A 604 -2.54 50.14 16.95
C LYS A 604 -2.23 48.76 17.55
N SER A 605 -1.64 48.72 18.75
CA SER A 605 -1.40 47.48 19.49
C SER A 605 -2.71 46.79 19.86
N ASN A 606 -3.70 47.54 20.38
CA ASN A 606 -5.04 47.02 20.66
C ASN A 606 -5.77 46.53 19.40
N ASP A 607 -5.64 47.24 18.27
CA ASP A 607 -6.21 46.83 16.99
C ASP A 607 -5.61 45.51 16.48
N THR A 608 -4.32 45.30 16.74
CA THR A 608 -3.60 44.05 16.44
C THR A 608 -4.05 42.92 17.37
N LEU A 609 -4.17 43.21 18.66
CA LEU A 609 -4.60 42.26 19.69
C LEU A 609 -6.04 41.78 19.47
N GLN A 610 -6.99 42.68 19.21
CA GLN A 610 -8.39 42.31 18.95
C GLN A 610 -8.54 41.46 17.67
N ALA A 611 -7.76 41.76 16.62
CA ALA A 611 -7.78 41.00 15.38
C ALA A 611 -7.20 39.58 15.57
N ALA A 612 -6.10 39.47 16.32
CA ALA A 612 -5.49 38.19 16.65
C ALA A 612 -6.38 37.33 17.56
N LEU A 613 -6.99 37.92 18.60
CA LEU A 613 -7.95 37.24 19.47
C LEU A 613 -9.17 36.73 18.67
N PHE A 614 -9.69 37.54 17.75
CA PHE A 614 -10.82 37.15 16.91
C PHE A 614 -10.48 35.99 15.98
N ALA A 615 -9.34 36.06 15.30
CA ALA A 615 -8.86 34.98 14.46
C ALA A 615 -8.60 33.69 15.26
N LEU A 616 -7.99 33.81 16.45
CA LEU A 616 -7.75 32.69 17.36
C LEU A 616 -9.05 32.03 17.81
N GLY A 617 -10.04 32.82 18.24
CA GLY A 617 -11.36 32.32 18.64
C GLY A 617 -12.05 31.56 17.50
N LYS A 618 -11.98 32.07 16.27
CA LYS A 618 -12.53 31.38 15.09
C LYS A 618 -11.85 30.05 14.83
N ILE A 619 -10.52 29.98 14.92
CA ILE A 619 -9.77 28.74 14.74
C ILE A 619 -10.17 27.71 15.81
N TYR A 620 -10.28 28.12 17.08
CA TYR A 620 -10.73 27.24 18.15
C TYR A 620 -12.10 26.62 17.87
N VAL A 621 -13.06 27.43 17.41
CA VAL A 621 -14.44 26.96 17.23
C VAL A 621 -14.66 26.21 15.92
N GLN A 622 -14.09 26.69 14.83
CA GLN A 622 -14.41 26.22 13.47
C GLN A 622 -13.45 25.14 12.97
N GLN A 623 -12.18 25.12 13.43
CA GLN A 623 -11.15 24.22 12.91
C GLN A 623 -10.71 23.17 13.94
N ILE A 624 -10.60 23.55 15.22
CA ILE A 624 -10.15 22.67 16.30
C ILE A 624 -11.31 22.08 17.11
N GLU A 625 -12.47 22.75 17.06
CA GLU A 625 -13.67 22.43 17.82
C GLU A 625 -13.56 22.50 19.36
N ASP A 626 -12.56 23.22 19.89
CA ASP A 626 -12.40 23.46 21.33
C ASP A 626 -13.21 24.68 21.80
N CYS A 627 -14.50 24.44 22.06
CA CYS A 627 -15.45 25.50 22.45
C CYS A 627 -15.07 26.17 23.78
N ASN A 628 -14.43 25.47 24.72
CA ASN A 628 -14.05 26.05 26.01
C ASN A 628 -12.98 27.14 25.83
N SER A 629 -11.93 26.85 25.05
CA SER A 629 -10.87 27.82 24.72
C SER A 629 -11.42 28.96 23.84
N GLY A 630 -12.34 28.64 22.93
CA GLY A 630 -13.07 29.63 22.14
C GLY A 630 -13.88 30.60 23.00
N ILE A 631 -14.65 30.10 23.97
CA ILE A 631 -15.45 30.93 24.90
C ILE A 631 -14.55 31.89 25.67
N GLN A 632 -13.44 31.41 26.26
CA GLN A 632 -12.51 32.25 27.00
C GLN A 632 -11.94 33.37 26.13
N THR A 633 -11.57 33.04 24.88
CA THR A 633 -11.01 34.00 23.93
C THR A 633 -12.03 35.06 23.51
N PHE A 634 -13.26 34.65 23.17
CA PHE A 634 -14.31 35.58 22.75
C PHE A 634 -14.86 36.43 23.90
N GLU A 635 -14.98 35.89 25.12
CA GLU A 635 -15.34 36.67 26.31
C GLU A 635 -14.25 37.70 26.66
N ARG A 636 -12.96 37.38 26.43
CA ARG A 636 -11.88 38.37 26.55
C ARG A 636 -12.10 39.54 25.59
N ILE A 637 -12.46 39.29 24.33
CA ILE A 637 -12.78 40.36 23.37
C ILE A 637 -13.97 41.18 23.84
N ARG A 638 -15.06 40.53 24.26
CA ARG A 638 -16.29 41.19 24.72
C ARG A 638 -16.04 42.13 25.90
N ASN A 639 -15.23 41.69 26.87
CA ASN A 639 -14.95 42.46 28.09
C ASN A 639 -13.91 43.55 27.88
N SER A 640 -12.86 43.31 27.08
CA SER A 640 -11.77 44.27 26.87
C SER A 640 -12.03 45.26 25.72
N PHE A 641 -12.85 44.89 24.73
CA PHE A 641 -13.09 45.69 23.52
C PHE A 641 -14.59 45.76 23.13
N PRO A 642 -15.44 46.47 23.91
CA PRO A 642 -16.88 46.53 23.63
C PRO A 642 -17.25 47.14 22.26
N GLY A 643 -16.38 48.00 21.70
CA GLY A 643 -16.56 48.66 20.40
C GLY A 643 -15.98 47.90 19.19
N PHE A 644 -15.62 46.62 19.36
CA PHE A 644 -15.02 45.84 18.28
C PHE A 644 -16.01 45.66 17.10
N LYS A 645 -15.57 45.99 15.88
CA LYS A 645 -16.46 46.09 14.71
C LYS A 645 -17.28 44.82 14.44
N PRO A 646 -16.72 43.60 14.41
CA PRO A 646 -17.49 42.37 14.18
C PRO A 646 -17.96 41.72 15.50
N MET A 647 -18.51 42.52 16.44
CA MET A 647 -19.03 41.99 17.71
C MET A 647 -20.21 41.02 17.51
N ASP A 648 -20.99 41.22 16.45
CA ASP A 648 -22.07 40.31 16.07
C ASP A 648 -21.57 38.88 15.75
N GLU A 649 -20.43 38.75 15.04
CA GLU A 649 -19.80 37.44 14.80
C GLU A 649 -19.18 36.85 16.08
N VAL A 650 -18.63 37.67 16.97
CA VAL A 650 -18.15 37.22 18.29
C VAL A 650 -19.29 36.62 19.11
N LEU A 651 -20.41 37.34 19.22
CA LEU A 651 -21.60 36.87 19.93
C LEU A 651 -22.20 35.61 19.28
N PHE A 652 -22.18 35.51 17.95
CA PHE A 652 -22.61 34.30 17.25
C PHE A 652 -21.79 33.07 17.63
N ASN A 653 -20.46 33.18 17.61
CA ASN A 653 -19.58 32.06 18.00
C ASN A 653 -19.73 31.72 19.49
N LEU A 654 -19.92 32.71 20.37
CA LEU A 654 -20.25 32.48 21.78
C LEU A 654 -21.57 31.72 21.96
N TYR A 655 -22.63 32.13 21.26
CA TYR A 655 -23.91 31.42 21.27
C TYR A 655 -23.77 29.96 20.83
N TYR A 656 -23.04 29.74 19.73
CA TYR A 656 -22.77 28.39 19.21
C TYR A 656 -22.03 27.54 20.25
N CYS A 657 -20.96 28.08 20.84
CA CYS A 657 -20.18 27.36 21.86
C CYS A 657 -20.99 27.08 23.13
N TYR A 658 -21.72 28.05 23.68
CA TYR A 658 -22.57 27.85 24.86
C TYR A 658 -23.68 26.84 24.61
N THR A 659 -24.22 26.78 23.39
CA THR A 659 -25.18 25.75 23.00
C THR A 659 -24.53 24.37 22.92
N LYS A 660 -23.31 24.27 22.36
CA LYS A 660 -22.56 23.00 22.23
C LYS A 660 -22.06 22.48 23.59
N THR A 661 -21.71 23.36 24.54
CA THR A 661 -21.28 22.98 25.90
C THR A 661 -22.44 22.75 26.88
N GLY A 662 -23.68 23.05 26.49
CA GLY A 662 -24.88 22.84 27.31
C GLY A 662 -25.22 24.00 28.27
N GLU A 663 -24.54 25.14 28.18
CA GLU A 663 -24.79 26.35 28.99
C GLU A 663 -25.98 27.17 28.44
N THR A 664 -27.18 26.57 28.48
CA THR A 664 -28.39 27.11 27.86
C THR A 664 -28.82 28.50 28.38
N ALA A 665 -28.58 28.81 29.65
CA ALA A 665 -28.89 30.11 30.24
C ALA A 665 -28.06 31.24 29.61
N LYS A 666 -26.74 31.04 29.46
CA LYS A 666 -25.85 32.01 28.79
C LYS A 666 -26.14 32.09 27.30
N ALA A 667 -26.44 30.96 26.66
CA ALA A 667 -26.86 30.96 25.26
C ALA A 667 -28.15 31.81 25.05
N ALA A 668 -29.13 31.72 25.96
CA ALA A 668 -30.34 32.54 25.90
C ALA A 668 -30.04 34.04 26.10
N GLU A 669 -29.13 34.37 27.02
CA GLU A 669 -28.68 35.75 27.23
C GLU A 669 -28.01 36.33 25.97
N ILE A 670 -27.07 35.60 25.36
CA ILE A 670 -26.40 36.03 24.13
C ILE A 670 -27.40 36.17 22.98
N LYS A 671 -28.34 35.22 22.84
CA LYS A 671 -29.41 35.30 21.84
C LYS A 671 -30.27 36.56 22.01
N LYS A 672 -30.61 36.91 23.25
CA LYS A 672 -31.34 38.15 23.54
C LYS A 672 -30.50 39.38 23.18
N LEU A 673 -29.23 39.41 23.59
CA LEU A 673 -28.31 40.53 23.29
C LEU A 673 -28.13 40.74 21.78
N MET A 674 -27.98 39.67 21.00
CA MET A 674 -27.93 39.75 19.53
C MET A 674 -29.23 40.28 18.93
N SER A 675 -30.38 39.85 19.48
CA SER A 675 -31.70 40.29 19.03
C SER A 675 -32.00 41.75 19.39
N ASP A 676 -31.43 42.27 20.48
CA ASP A 676 -31.66 43.65 20.91
C ASP A 676 -30.69 44.64 20.22
N ASN A 677 -29.41 44.29 20.11
CA ASN A 677 -28.35 45.22 19.67
C ASN A 677 -27.84 45.00 18.23
N HIS A 678 -28.10 43.83 17.63
CA HIS A 678 -27.58 43.45 16.30
C HIS A 678 -28.66 42.86 15.38
N THR A 679 -29.87 43.44 15.41
CA THR A 679 -31.05 42.97 14.65
C THR A 679 -30.81 42.79 13.15
N THR A 680 -30.02 43.67 12.53
CA THR A 680 -29.73 43.65 11.09
C THR A 680 -28.61 42.69 10.69
N SER A 681 -27.93 42.07 11.66
CA SER A 681 -26.84 41.14 11.36
C SER A 681 -27.38 39.82 10.80
N PRO A 682 -26.78 39.30 9.71
CA PRO A 682 -27.08 37.96 9.22
C PRO A 682 -26.88 36.87 10.28
N PHE A 683 -25.94 37.04 11.20
CA PHE A 683 -25.69 36.07 12.27
C PHE A 683 -26.84 36.03 13.28
N THR A 684 -27.44 37.17 13.60
CA THR A 684 -28.64 37.25 14.45
C THR A 684 -29.82 36.56 13.80
N THR A 685 -29.96 36.67 12.47
CA THR A 685 -30.98 35.93 11.71
C THR A 685 -30.78 34.41 11.82
N ILE A 686 -29.54 33.92 11.74
CA ILE A 686 -29.22 32.49 11.93
C ILE A 686 -29.64 32.01 13.33
N VAL A 687 -29.31 32.78 14.38
CA VAL A 687 -29.59 32.40 15.78
C VAL A 687 -31.09 32.43 16.11
N THR A 688 -31.84 33.34 15.48
CA THR A 688 -33.28 33.52 15.74
C THR A 688 -34.14 32.61 14.87
N THR A 689 -33.81 32.44 13.59
CA THR A 689 -34.63 31.72 12.60
C THR A 689 -34.09 30.34 12.21
N GLY A 690 -32.83 30.04 12.53
CA GLY A 690 -32.15 28.81 12.10
C GLY A 690 -31.73 28.79 10.62
N LYS A 691 -31.89 29.89 9.88
CA LYS A 691 -31.57 30.01 8.45
C LYS A 691 -30.50 31.07 8.21
N ASP A 692 -29.51 30.76 7.36
CA ASP A 692 -28.45 31.70 6.98
C ASP A 692 -28.85 32.56 5.77
N PRO A 693 -29.09 33.88 5.95
CA PRO A 693 -29.46 34.77 4.86
C PRO A 693 -28.28 35.11 3.92
N ARG A 694 -27.03 34.80 4.31
CA ARG A 694 -25.83 34.93 3.48
C ARG A 694 -25.40 33.63 2.84
N SER A 695 -26.18 32.54 2.98
CA SER A 695 -25.91 31.35 2.19
C SER A 695 -26.15 31.68 0.72
N ASN A 696 -25.14 32.24 0.06
CA ASN A 696 -24.97 32.23 -1.38
C ASN A 696 -24.47 30.83 -1.81
N LYS A 697 -25.07 29.79 -1.24
CA LYS A 697 -25.39 28.60 -2.00
C LYS A 697 -26.66 28.99 -2.74
N PRO A 698 -26.61 29.36 -4.02
CA PRO A 698 -27.85 29.61 -4.71
C PRO A 698 -28.55 28.26 -4.76
N GLY A 699 -29.62 28.22 -3.96
CA GLY A 699 -30.67 27.22 -3.87
C GLY A 699 -30.23 25.77 -3.86
N ASN A 700 -30.64 25.08 -2.81
CA ASN A 700 -31.15 23.72 -2.93
C ASN A 700 -32.04 23.58 -4.20
N GLU A 701 -32.71 24.64 -4.68
CA GLU A 701 -33.39 24.71 -5.98
C GLU A 701 -32.50 24.63 -7.22
N ALA A 702 -31.38 25.36 -7.32
CA ALA A 702 -30.50 25.29 -8.50
C ALA A 702 -29.78 23.93 -8.52
N THR A 703 -29.30 23.46 -7.37
CA THR A 703 -28.75 22.10 -7.25
C THR A 703 -29.80 21.04 -7.60
N LYS A 704 -31.05 21.15 -7.10
CA LYS A 704 -32.15 20.25 -7.50
C LYS A 704 -32.48 20.34 -8.99
N LEU A 705 -32.42 21.52 -9.59
CA LEU A 705 -32.68 21.71 -11.02
C LEU A 705 -31.60 21.05 -11.87
N TYR A 706 -30.32 21.26 -11.54
CA TYR A 706 -29.21 20.60 -12.23
C TYR A 706 -29.16 19.09 -11.94
N GLU A 707 -29.55 18.63 -10.75
CA GLU A 707 -29.77 17.20 -10.47
C GLU A 707 -30.90 16.62 -11.31
N LYS A 708 -32.02 17.34 -11.47
CA LYS A 708 -33.13 16.93 -12.35
C LYS A 708 -32.67 16.86 -13.81
N ILE A 709 -31.93 17.86 -14.30
CA ILE A 709 -31.37 17.88 -15.66
C ILE A 709 -30.46 16.66 -15.86
N TYR A 710 -29.61 16.37 -14.88
CA TYR A 710 -28.72 15.22 -14.90
C TYR A 710 -29.49 13.89 -14.92
N ASP A 711 -30.55 13.75 -14.11
CA ASP A 711 -31.43 12.58 -14.14
C ASP A 711 -32.14 12.44 -15.50
N LEU A 712 -32.62 13.54 -16.11
CA LEU A 712 -33.22 13.54 -17.45
C LEU A 712 -32.25 13.06 -18.54
N PHE A 713 -30.98 13.46 -18.47
CA PHE A 713 -29.94 12.95 -19.37
C PHE A 713 -29.78 11.44 -19.18
N ILE A 714 -29.57 10.96 -17.95
CA ILE A 714 -29.38 9.53 -17.66
C ILE A 714 -30.59 8.70 -18.11
N GLU A 715 -31.80 9.22 -17.93
CA GLU A 715 -33.06 8.53 -18.28
C GLU A 715 -33.38 8.54 -19.79
N GLY A 716 -32.64 9.32 -20.60
CA GLY A 716 -32.82 9.39 -22.05
C GLY A 716 -33.78 10.47 -22.53
N ASN A 717 -34.26 11.34 -21.64
CA ASN A 717 -35.11 12.49 -21.97
C ASN A 717 -34.26 13.69 -22.46
N PHE A 718 -33.48 13.47 -23.53
CA PHE A 718 -32.42 14.37 -23.98
C PHE A 718 -32.92 15.75 -24.42
N ASP A 719 -34.01 15.82 -25.18
CA ASP A 719 -34.54 17.09 -25.69
C ASP A 719 -34.97 18.01 -24.55
N GLN A 720 -35.64 17.45 -23.54
CA GLN A 720 -36.01 18.18 -22.32
C GLN A 720 -34.77 18.56 -21.51
N ALA A 721 -33.79 17.66 -21.38
CA ALA A 721 -32.57 17.92 -20.62
C ALA A 721 -31.76 19.09 -21.22
N ILE A 722 -31.64 19.16 -22.54
CA ILE A 722 -30.93 20.24 -23.23
C ILE A 722 -31.69 21.58 -23.11
N ALA A 723 -33.02 21.55 -23.24
CA ALA A 723 -33.85 22.75 -23.08
C ALA A 723 -33.79 23.29 -21.64
N ASP A 724 -33.95 22.42 -20.64
CA ASP A 724 -33.89 22.76 -19.22
C ASP A 724 -32.48 23.24 -18.84
N LYS A 725 -31.42 22.62 -19.39
CA LYS A 725 -30.04 23.07 -19.21
C LYS A 725 -29.81 24.47 -19.77
N LYS A 726 -30.24 24.73 -21.00
CA LYS A 726 -30.09 26.07 -21.62
C LYS A 726 -30.83 27.16 -20.83
N ALA A 727 -32.02 26.84 -20.32
CA ALA A 727 -32.78 27.74 -19.46
C ALA A 727 -32.11 27.95 -18.09
N ALA A 728 -31.55 26.88 -17.49
CA ALA A 728 -30.83 26.95 -16.22
C ALA A 728 -29.52 27.73 -16.36
N ASP A 729 -28.73 27.47 -17.40
CA ASP A 729 -27.46 28.17 -17.67
C ASP A 729 -27.71 29.68 -17.92
N SER A 730 -28.81 30.03 -18.57
CA SER A 730 -29.21 31.44 -18.79
C SER A 730 -29.60 32.16 -17.48
N LYS A 731 -30.08 31.42 -16.47
CA LYS A 731 -30.59 31.97 -15.21
C LYS A 731 -29.54 31.96 -14.09
N TYR A 732 -28.69 30.94 -14.04
CA TYR A 732 -27.76 30.68 -12.94
C TYR A 732 -26.28 30.68 -13.36
N GLY A 733 -25.99 30.74 -14.66
CA GLY A 733 -24.63 30.68 -15.20
C GLY A 733 -24.01 29.28 -15.14
N ASN A 734 -22.78 29.16 -15.64
CA ASN A 734 -22.12 27.87 -15.86
C ASN A 734 -21.41 27.30 -14.60
N TYR A 735 -21.58 27.92 -13.44
CA TYR A 735 -20.91 27.53 -12.18
C TYR A 735 -21.36 26.19 -11.60
N TYR A 736 -22.49 25.65 -12.10
CA TYR A 736 -23.12 24.41 -11.61
C TYR A 736 -22.79 23.18 -12.44
N TRP A 737 -21.96 23.34 -13.47
CA TRP A 737 -21.54 22.22 -14.28
C TRP A 737 -20.75 21.23 -13.42
N THR A 738 -21.15 19.97 -13.45
CA THR A 738 -20.37 18.89 -12.83
C THR A 738 -19.61 18.15 -13.93
N PRO A 739 -18.44 17.57 -13.62
CA PRO A 739 -17.71 16.78 -14.61
C PRO A 739 -18.55 15.60 -15.13
N GLN A 740 -19.43 15.03 -14.29
CA GLN A 740 -20.35 13.97 -14.69
C GLN A 740 -21.40 14.46 -15.68
N LEU A 741 -22.01 15.64 -15.46
CA LEU A 741 -23.02 16.21 -16.35
C LEU A 741 -22.43 16.51 -17.74
N LEU A 742 -21.25 17.13 -17.79
CA LEU A 742 -20.57 17.43 -19.05
C LEU A 742 -20.18 16.13 -19.79
N TYR A 743 -19.77 15.10 -19.06
CA TYR A 743 -19.41 13.81 -19.66
C TYR A 743 -20.62 13.11 -20.28
N ILE A 744 -21.76 13.02 -19.58
CA ILE A 744 -22.96 12.36 -20.12
C ILE A 744 -23.57 13.12 -21.30
N GLU A 745 -23.47 14.44 -21.31
CA GLU A 745 -23.88 15.28 -22.44
C GLU A 745 -22.97 15.07 -23.66
N ALA A 746 -21.65 14.99 -23.46
CA ALA A 746 -20.73 14.66 -24.54
C ALA A 746 -21.06 13.29 -25.15
N VAL A 747 -21.31 12.27 -24.30
CA VAL A 747 -21.73 10.93 -24.74
C VAL A 747 -23.02 10.95 -25.57
N TYR A 748 -23.97 11.81 -25.23
CA TYR A 748 -25.16 12.04 -26.05
C TYR A 748 -24.81 12.55 -27.46
N TYR A 749 -23.97 13.58 -27.57
CA TYR A 749 -23.58 14.12 -28.89
C TYR A 749 -22.76 13.13 -29.72
N ILE A 750 -21.97 12.25 -29.08
CA ILE A 750 -21.23 11.15 -29.74
C ILE A 750 -22.20 10.14 -30.38
N LYS A 751 -23.33 9.83 -29.72
CA LYS A 751 -24.39 8.97 -30.27
C LYS A 751 -24.98 9.59 -31.53
N GLN A 752 -25.18 10.91 -31.52
CA GLN A 752 -25.74 11.67 -32.64
C GLN A 752 -24.72 11.92 -33.76
N ARG A 753 -23.50 11.36 -33.67
CA ARG A 753 -22.37 11.61 -34.59
C ARG A 753 -21.99 13.09 -34.71
N ASN A 754 -22.31 13.91 -33.70
CA ASN A 754 -21.86 15.30 -33.63
C ASN A 754 -20.57 15.40 -32.80
N ASP A 755 -19.49 14.89 -33.39
CA ASP A 755 -18.21 14.72 -32.68
C ASP A 755 -17.54 16.07 -32.39
N SER A 756 -17.80 17.10 -33.21
CA SER A 756 -17.27 18.45 -32.97
C SER A 756 -17.80 19.05 -31.67
N THR A 757 -19.12 19.01 -31.45
CA THR A 757 -19.73 19.49 -30.20
C THR A 757 -19.34 18.62 -29.01
N ALA A 758 -19.25 17.30 -29.19
CA ALA A 758 -18.78 16.40 -28.13
C ALA A 758 -17.34 16.74 -27.69
N ILE A 759 -16.41 16.92 -28.63
CA ILE A 759 -15.01 17.27 -28.33
C ILE A 759 -14.92 18.62 -27.62
N GLN A 760 -15.73 19.62 -28.00
CA GLN A 760 -15.77 20.91 -27.31
C GLN A 760 -16.19 20.76 -25.83
N ILE A 761 -17.24 19.97 -25.57
CA ILE A 761 -17.72 19.71 -24.21
C ILE A 761 -16.69 18.94 -23.39
N LEU A 762 -16.04 17.92 -23.98
CA LEU A 762 -14.98 17.16 -23.33
C LEU A 762 -13.74 18.02 -23.01
N ASN A 763 -13.34 18.93 -23.91
CA ASN A 763 -12.25 19.87 -23.66
C ASN A 763 -12.62 20.90 -22.58
N SER A 764 -13.89 21.31 -22.51
CA SER A 764 -14.40 22.14 -21.41
C SER A 764 -14.34 21.40 -20.08
N LEU A 765 -14.68 20.11 -20.06
CA LEU A 765 -14.55 19.25 -18.88
C LEU A 765 -13.09 19.15 -18.43
N ILE A 766 -12.16 18.85 -19.35
CA ILE A 766 -10.72 18.71 -19.04
C ILE A 766 -10.13 20.01 -18.49
N SER A 767 -10.49 21.16 -19.07
CA SER A 767 -9.95 22.46 -18.65
C SER A 767 -10.52 22.96 -17.32
N GLN A 768 -11.79 22.68 -17.02
CA GLN A 768 -12.44 23.11 -15.77
C GLN A 768 -12.20 22.14 -14.60
N PHE A 769 -11.98 20.85 -14.88
CA PHE A 769 -11.90 19.79 -13.86
C PHE A 769 -10.63 18.95 -13.99
N THR A 770 -9.46 19.58 -14.10
CA THR A 770 -8.16 18.91 -14.38
C THR A 770 -7.85 17.72 -13.46
N ASN A 771 -8.22 17.80 -12.17
CA ASN A 771 -7.93 16.76 -11.17
C ASN A 771 -9.07 15.73 -11.00
N SER A 772 -10.14 15.81 -11.79
CA SER A 772 -11.25 14.87 -11.70
C SER A 772 -10.89 13.54 -12.38
N PRO A 773 -11.33 12.38 -11.86
CA PRO A 773 -11.27 11.10 -12.58
C PRO A 773 -11.91 11.17 -13.98
N MET A 774 -12.84 12.11 -14.19
CA MET A 774 -13.52 12.36 -15.47
C MET A 774 -12.63 13.04 -16.51
N ALA A 775 -11.61 13.78 -16.09
CA ALA A 775 -10.67 14.39 -17.04
C ALA A 775 -9.91 13.30 -17.80
N LEU A 776 -9.44 12.24 -17.14
CA LEU A 776 -8.76 11.13 -17.80
C LEU A 776 -9.68 10.39 -18.80
N LYS A 777 -10.94 10.15 -18.42
CA LYS A 777 -11.92 9.52 -19.33
C LYS A 777 -12.24 10.42 -20.51
N ALA A 778 -12.40 11.73 -20.28
CA ALA A 778 -12.62 12.71 -21.33
C ALA A 778 -11.45 12.78 -22.31
N THR A 779 -10.20 12.77 -21.83
CA THR A 779 -9.00 12.75 -22.69
C THR A 779 -8.98 11.52 -23.59
N ASN A 780 -9.20 10.34 -23.02
CA ASN A 780 -9.24 9.09 -23.79
C ASN A 780 -10.36 9.10 -24.83
N LEU A 781 -11.54 9.63 -24.48
CA LEU A 781 -12.69 9.71 -25.37
C LEU A 781 -12.45 10.72 -26.50
N THR A 782 -11.83 11.87 -26.21
CA THR A 782 -11.42 12.86 -27.22
C THR A 782 -10.42 12.26 -28.22
N ASP A 783 -9.43 11.48 -27.75
CA ASP A 783 -8.47 10.79 -28.63
C ASP A 783 -9.18 9.81 -29.58
N VAL A 784 -10.08 8.97 -29.05
CA VAL A 784 -10.88 8.03 -29.85
C VAL A 784 -11.73 8.74 -30.89
N LEU A 785 -12.41 9.84 -30.51
CA LEU A 785 -13.24 10.61 -31.44
C LEU A 785 -12.41 11.28 -32.53
N SER A 786 -11.23 11.80 -32.19
CA SER A 786 -10.33 12.44 -33.17
C SER A 786 -9.86 11.45 -34.26
N ARG A 787 -9.83 10.15 -33.93
CA ARG A 787 -9.40 9.07 -34.82
C ARG A 787 -10.57 8.22 -35.35
N ARG A 788 -11.83 8.61 -35.11
CA ARG A 788 -13.01 7.78 -35.40
C ARG A 788 -13.07 7.31 -36.86
N ALA A 789 -12.82 8.21 -37.81
CA ALA A 789 -12.84 7.88 -39.24
C ALA A 789 -11.76 6.85 -39.63
N GLN A 790 -10.58 6.93 -38.99
CA GLN A 790 -9.50 5.98 -39.19
C GLN A 790 -9.87 4.62 -38.57
N ILE A 791 -10.39 4.61 -37.34
CA ILE A 791 -10.80 3.39 -36.62
C ILE A 791 -11.96 2.69 -37.36
N GLU A 792 -12.97 3.43 -37.83
CA GLU A 792 -14.08 2.86 -38.61
C GLU A 792 -13.58 2.25 -39.93
N LYS A 793 -12.58 2.86 -40.57
CA LYS A 793 -11.95 2.30 -41.77
C LYS A 793 -11.17 1.02 -41.46
N GLU A 794 -10.33 1.03 -40.43
CA GLU A 794 -9.57 -0.15 -39.97
C GLU A 794 -10.49 -1.31 -39.57
N LEU A 795 -11.60 -1.03 -38.89
CA LEU A 795 -12.61 -2.02 -38.51
C LEU A 795 -13.42 -2.54 -39.71
N LYS A 796 -13.66 -1.71 -40.72
CA LYS A 796 -14.37 -2.11 -41.95
C LYS A 796 -13.49 -2.97 -42.87
N ASP A 797 -12.18 -2.72 -42.86
CA ASP A 797 -11.19 -3.46 -43.64
C ASP A 797 -10.73 -4.75 -42.92
N LEU A 798 -11.11 -4.95 -41.64
CA LEU A 798 -10.86 -6.14 -40.85
C LEU A 798 -11.78 -7.32 -41.27
N VAL A 799 -11.24 -8.23 -42.08
CA VAL A 799 -11.87 -9.54 -42.35
C VAL A 799 -11.67 -10.45 -41.12
N VAL A 800 -12.72 -10.59 -40.30
CA VAL A 800 -12.73 -11.52 -39.18
C VAL A 800 -12.95 -12.95 -39.71
N THR A 801 -11.86 -13.71 -39.88
CA THR A 801 -11.97 -15.18 -39.90
C THR A 801 -12.24 -15.64 -38.47
N ARG A 802 -13.44 -16.14 -38.19
CA ARG A 802 -13.69 -16.92 -36.97
C ARG A 802 -12.82 -18.17 -37.05
N ASN A 803 -11.78 -18.23 -36.23
CA ASN A 803 -11.24 -19.52 -35.84
C ASN A 803 -12.29 -20.12 -34.89
N ASP A 804 -12.97 -21.17 -35.35
CA ASP A 804 -13.74 -22.03 -34.46
C ASP A 804 -12.78 -22.55 -33.38
N ASP A 805 -13.12 -22.27 -32.12
CA ASP A 805 -12.50 -22.87 -30.94
C ASP A 805 -12.89 -24.35 -30.85
N SER A 806 -12.31 -25.15 -31.73
CA SER A 806 -12.34 -26.61 -31.70
C SER A 806 -11.02 -27.16 -32.23
N LEU A 807 -9.92 -26.79 -31.58
CA LEU A 807 -8.66 -27.54 -31.69
C LEU A 807 -8.63 -28.66 -30.63
N ALA A 808 -9.51 -29.64 -30.82
CA ALA A 808 -9.16 -31.01 -30.49
C ALA A 808 -8.39 -31.55 -31.69
N ALA A 809 -7.10 -31.84 -31.51
CA ALA A 809 -6.29 -32.47 -32.53
C ALA A 809 -6.90 -33.85 -32.89
N PRO A 810 -7.19 -34.14 -34.16
CA PRO A 810 -7.69 -35.45 -34.56
C PRO A 810 -6.57 -36.49 -34.47
N VAL A 811 -6.86 -37.57 -33.77
CA VAL A 811 -6.12 -38.83 -33.85
C VAL A 811 -6.32 -39.40 -35.25
N ASN A 812 -5.26 -39.42 -36.05
CA ASN A 812 -5.23 -40.14 -37.31
C ASN A 812 -5.26 -41.65 -37.04
N THR A 813 -6.33 -42.32 -37.46
CA THR A 813 -6.32 -43.74 -37.85
C THR A 813 -6.88 -43.85 -39.28
N PRO A 814 -6.46 -44.86 -40.06
CA PRO A 814 -6.37 -44.76 -41.51
C PRO A 814 -7.71 -44.88 -42.23
N THR A 815 -7.74 -44.21 -43.37
CA THR A 815 -8.71 -44.22 -44.47
C THR A 815 -9.31 -45.58 -44.81
N ASN A 816 -10.64 -45.61 -45.00
CA ASN A 816 -11.27 -46.32 -46.11
C ASN A 816 -12.37 -45.44 -46.73
N SER A 817 -12.23 -45.26 -48.03
CA SER A 817 -12.96 -44.37 -48.93
C SER A 817 -14.26 -45.00 -49.43
N VAL A 818 -15.36 -44.23 -49.51
CA VAL A 818 -16.42 -44.45 -50.52
C VAL A 818 -17.05 -43.11 -50.96
N TYR A 819 -16.80 -42.81 -52.23
CA TYR A 819 -17.54 -42.06 -53.26
C TYR A 819 -18.68 -41.09 -52.89
N TYR A 820 -18.48 -39.85 -53.34
CA TYR A 820 -19.48 -38.80 -53.55
C TYR A 820 -20.13 -38.95 -54.94
N VAL A 821 -21.47 -38.84 -55.00
CA VAL A 821 -22.23 -38.56 -56.23
C VAL A 821 -23.08 -37.31 -55.98
N PRO A 822 -22.95 -36.25 -56.79
CA PRO A 822 -23.72 -35.02 -56.61
C PRO A 822 -25.14 -35.18 -57.14
N ARG A 823 -26.10 -34.54 -56.48
CA ARG A 823 -27.35 -34.14 -57.14
C ARG A 823 -27.68 -32.69 -56.85
N ASP A 824 -27.91 -32.02 -57.97
CA ASP A 824 -28.26 -30.63 -58.16
C ASP A 824 -29.75 -30.38 -57.86
N SER A 825 -29.97 -29.16 -57.36
CA SER A 825 -31.13 -28.25 -57.52
C SER A 825 -32.57 -28.79 -57.67
N VAL A 826 -33.45 -28.39 -56.76
CA VAL A 826 -34.79 -27.83 -57.08
C VAL A 826 -35.20 -26.77 -56.04
N ARG A 827 -35.66 -25.61 -56.55
CA ARG A 827 -36.30 -24.50 -55.81
C ARG A 827 -37.82 -24.57 -56.04
N THR A 828 -38.59 -23.91 -55.15
CA THR A 828 -40.04 -23.54 -55.21
C THR A 828 -41.04 -24.61 -54.72
N GLN A 829 -42.07 -24.37 -53.90
CA GLN A 829 -42.75 -23.16 -53.39
C GLN A 829 -43.61 -23.54 -52.10
N PRO A 830 -44.39 -22.63 -51.47
CA PRO A 830 -44.73 -22.62 -50.02
C PRO A 830 -46.02 -23.35 -49.64
N ASN A 831 -46.17 -23.71 -48.35
CA ASN A 831 -47.46 -24.06 -47.75
C ASN A 831 -47.56 -23.42 -46.36
N VAL A 832 -48.46 -22.44 -46.19
CA VAL A 832 -49.89 -22.57 -45.80
C VAL A 832 -50.06 -22.58 -44.29
N VAL A 833 -50.72 -21.50 -43.86
CA VAL A 833 -51.25 -21.20 -42.54
C VAL A 833 -52.06 -22.37 -41.99
N ASN A 834 -51.78 -22.77 -40.75
CA ASN A 834 -52.74 -23.48 -39.92
C ASN A 834 -52.64 -22.94 -38.49
N ASN A 835 -53.60 -22.10 -38.12
CA ASN A 835 -53.85 -21.72 -36.73
C ASN A 835 -54.57 -22.86 -36.01
N PRO A 836 -54.12 -23.29 -34.82
CA PRO A 836 -54.97 -23.95 -33.83
C PRO A 836 -55.62 -22.91 -32.90
N PRO A 837 -56.70 -23.29 -32.19
CA PRO A 837 -57.86 -22.43 -31.96
C PRO A 837 -57.71 -21.46 -30.79
N VAL A 838 -58.41 -20.33 -30.92
CA VAL A 838 -58.81 -19.46 -29.81
C VAL A 838 -59.67 -20.28 -28.85
N ARG A 839 -59.19 -20.45 -27.62
CA ARG A 839 -60.05 -20.76 -26.46
C ARG A 839 -60.24 -19.47 -25.68
N ASP A 840 -61.50 -19.17 -25.43
CA ASP A 840 -61.99 -18.08 -24.61
C ASP A 840 -61.30 -17.97 -23.26
N SER A 841 -61.04 -16.72 -22.89
CA SER A 841 -60.58 -16.27 -21.59
C SER A 841 -61.56 -16.62 -20.47
N ALA A 842 -61.10 -17.33 -19.44
CA ALA A 842 -61.38 -17.05 -18.03
C ALA A 842 -60.86 -18.20 -17.15
N ASN A 843 -60.21 -17.84 -16.05
CA ASN A 843 -59.72 -18.71 -14.97
C ASN A 843 -58.37 -19.40 -15.18
N THR A 844 -57.31 -18.63 -15.46
CA THR A 844 -56.00 -18.96 -14.89
C THR A 844 -56.02 -18.56 -13.41
N ARG A 845 -56.08 -19.56 -12.53
CA ARG A 845 -55.68 -19.40 -11.12
C ARG A 845 -54.35 -18.61 -11.08
N PRO A 846 -54.18 -17.62 -10.19
CA PRO A 846 -52.87 -17.00 -10.03
C PRO A 846 -51.85 -18.12 -9.77
N ALA A 847 -50.80 -18.17 -10.59
CA ALA A 847 -49.69 -19.08 -10.34
C ALA A 847 -49.24 -18.80 -8.91
N VAL A 848 -49.28 -19.82 -8.05
CA VAL A 848 -48.77 -19.71 -6.69
C VAL A 848 -47.31 -19.31 -6.83
N LEU A 849 -46.99 -18.06 -6.45
CA LEU A 849 -45.65 -17.50 -6.50
C LEU A 849 -44.75 -18.44 -5.68
N GLN A 850 -43.93 -19.24 -6.36
CA GLN A 850 -42.96 -20.05 -5.65
C GLN A 850 -41.94 -19.11 -4.99
N PRO A 851 -41.62 -19.31 -3.70
CA PRO A 851 -40.64 -18.48 -3.03
C PRO A 851 -39.27 -18.69 -3.68
N TYR A 852 -38.47 -17.61 -3.75
CA TYR A 852 -37.07 -17.69 -4.13
C TYR A 852 -36.32 -18.67 -3.23
N LYS A 853 -35.37 -19.41 -3.79
CA LYS A 853 -34.60 -20.42 -3.05
C LYS A 853 -33.14 -20.03 -3.01
N LEU A 854 -32.52 -20.11 -1.83
CA LEU A 854 -31.09 -19.86 -1.71
C LEU A 854 -30.33 -21.10 -2.19
N THR A 855 -29.65 -20.97 -3.32
CA THR A 855 -28.75 -21.97 -3.87
C THR A 855 -27.33 -21.43 -3.73
N THR A 856 -26.45 -22.10 -2.99
CA THR A 856 -25.07 -21.59 -2.80
C THR A 856 -24.05 -22.30 -3.70
N THR A 857 -24.35 -23.55 -4.09
CA THR A 857 -23.47 -24.43 -4.87
C THR A 857 -23.67 -24.34 -6.38
N ASP A 858 -24.79 -23.78 -6.81
CA ASP A 858 -25.15 -23.71 -8.23
C ASP A 858 -24.43 -22.55 -8.92
N ALA A 859 -24.38 -22.58 -10.26
CA ALA A 859 -23.84 -21.47 -11.04
C ALA A 859 -24.63 -20.18 -10.78
N HIS A 860 -23.90 -19.07 -10.60
CA HIS A 860 -24.47 -17.74 -10.37
C HIS A 860 -23.97 -16.74 -11.40
N HIS A 861 -24.78 -15.71 -11.59
CA HIS A 861 -24.44 -14.52 -12.36
C HIS A 861 -24.36 -13.34 -11.42
N VAL A 862 -23.34 -12.50 -11.60
CA VAL A 862 -23.38 -11.15 -11.00
C VAL A 862 -24.15 -10.27 -11.97
N VAL A 863 -25.18 -9.59 -11.48
CA VAL A 863 -25.99 -8.69 -12.29
C VAL A 863 -25.89 -7.28 -11.73
N VAL A 864 -25.44 -6.36 -12.58
CA VAL A 864 -25.55 -4.92 -12.32
C VAL A 864 -26.91 -4.47 -12.85
N VAL A 865 -27.82 -4.17 -11.92
CA VAL A 865 -29.15 -3.67 -12.22
C VAL A 865 -29.05 -2.16 -12.43
N LEU A 866 -29.28 -1.71 -13.66
CA LEU A 866 -29.29 -0.32 -14.06
C LEU A 866 -30.75 0.14 -14.15
N THR A 867 -31.16 1.07 -13.28
CA THR A 867 -32.55 1.50 -13.12
C THR A 867 -32.76 2.89 -13.71
N LYS A 868 -33.67 3.00 -14.68
CA LYS A 868 -33.99 4.20 -15.46
C LYS A 868 -32.73 4.83 -16.05
N VAL A 869 -32.01 4.03 -16.84
CA VAL A 869 -30.79 4.42 -17.54
C VAL A 869 -30.97 4.13 -19.04
N ASP A 870 -30.76 5.15 -19.90
CA ASP A 870 -30.85 5.02 -21.35
C ASP A 870 -29.80 4.05 -21.90
N LYS A 871 -30.16 3.39 -23.01
CA LYS A 871 -29.34 2.38 -23.69
C LYS A 871 -27.90 2.85 -23.97
N VAL A 872 -27.69 4.15 -24.22
CA VAL A 872 -26.36 4.70 -24.47
C VAL A 872 -25.45 4.56 -23.24
N TYR A 873 -25.96 4.96 -22.07
CA TYR A 873 -25.18 4.89 -20.83
C TYR A 873 -25.07 3.46 -20.30
N VAL A 874 -26.05 2.60 -20.62
CA VAL A 874 -25.97 1.15 -20.37
C VAL A 874 -24.80 0.51 -21.16
N ASN A 875 -24.64 0.87 -22.43
CA ASN A 875 -23.51 0.39 -23.24
C ASN A 875 -22.16 0.95 -22.76
N GLU A 876 -22.13 2.22 -22.34
CA GLU A 876 -20.93 2.80 -21.74
C GLU A 876 -20.57 2.10 -20.42
N ALA A 877 -21.56 1.79 -19.58
CA ALA A 877 -21.36 1.02 -18.36
C ALA A 877 -20.79 -0.37 -18.65
N LYS A 878 -21.35 -1.09 -19.63
CA LYS A 878 -20.81 -2.38 -20.09
C LYS A 878 -19.34 -2.26 -20.48
N THR A 879 -18.99 -1.29 -21.31
CA THR A 879 -17.62 -1.06 -21.80
C THR A 879 -16.66 -0.75 -20.64
N ALA A 880 -17.13 0.01 -19.65
CA ALA A 880 -16.32 0.32 -18.47
C ALA A 880 -16.10 -0.90 -17.55
N PHE A 881 -17.11 -1.75 -17.35
CA PHE A 881 -16.93 -3.01 -16.62
C PHE A 881 -16.02 -3.98 -17.38
N GLU A 882 -16.14 -4.09 -18.70
CA GLU A 882 -15.24 -4.89 -19.54
C GLU A 882 -13.79 -4.42 -19.41
N ARG A 883 -13.55 -3.11 -19.52
CA ARG A 883 -12.22 -2.51 -19.33
C ARG A 883 -11.69 -2.78 -17.93
N PHE A 884 -12.48 -2.50 -16.89
CA PHE A 884 -12.07 -2.70 -15.51
C PHE A 884 -11.69 -4.15 -15.23
N ASN A 885 -12.53 -5.10 -15.66
CA ASN A 885 -12.29 -6.53 -15.49
C ASN A 885 -11.02 -6.97 -16.20
N ARG A 886 -10.81 -6.56 -17.45
CA ARG A 886 -9.59 -6.88 -18.20
C ARG A 886 -8.33 -6.33 -17.52
N ASP A 887 -8.38 -5.08 -17.05
CA ASP A 887 -7.21 -4.38 -16.54
C ASP A 887 -6.89 -4.77 -15.07
N ASN A 888 -7.88 -5.22 -14.28
CA ASN A 888 -7.72 -5.51 -12.84
C ASN A 888 -7.89 -7.01 -12.48
N ILE A 889 -8.50 -7.82 -13.35
CA ILE A 889 -8.83 -9.23 -13.11
C ILE A 889 -8.41 -10.07 -14.34
N TYR A 890 -7.11 -10.05 -14.66
CA TYR A 890 -6.55 -10.67 -15.86
C TYR A 890 -6.56 -12.21 -15.85
N ASN A 891 -6.72 -12.84 -14.69
CA ASN A 891 -6.68 -14.30 -14.51
C ASN A 891 -8.04 -14.99 -14.73
N LYS A 892 -9.11 -14.23 -14.99
CA LYS A 892 -10.44 -14.77 -15.31
C LYS A 892 -11.05 -13.99 -16.47
N SER A 893 -11.50 -14.68 -17.51
CA SER A 893 -12.26 -14.07 -18.60
C SER A 893 -13.73 -14.00 -18.21
N PHE A 894 -14.29 -12.79 -18.17
CA PHE A 894 -15.71 -12.57 -17.98
C PHE A 894 -16.39 -12.23 -19.29
N SER A 895 -17.56 -12.82 -19.54
CA SER A 895 -18.46 -12.41 -20.59
C SER A 895 -19.54 -11.48 -20.02
N LEU A 896 -19.73 -10.34 -20.67
CA LEU A 896 -20.70 -9.33 -20.27
C LEU A 896 -21.82 -9.25 -21.30
N SER A 897 -23.06 -9.42 -20.86
CA SER A 897 -24.25 -9.34 -21.72
C SER A 897 -25.30 -8.41 -21.13
N LEU A 898 -26.03 -7.71 -22.02
CA LEU A 898 -27.05 -6.73 -21.66
C LEU A 898 -28.42 -7.28 -22.01
N ASN A 899 -29.32 -7.31 -21.02
CA ASN A 899 -30.69 -7.74 -21.19
C ASN A 899 -31.65 -6.65 -20.72
N ASP A 900 -32.63 -6.32 -21.55
CA ASP A 900 -33.76 -5.48 -21.15
C ASP A 900 -34.67 -6.32 -20.24
N PHE A 901 -34.70 -6.03 -18.93
CA PHE A 901 -35.49 -6.83 -17.98
C PHE A 901 -36.94 -6.35 -17.89
N ASP A 902 -37.14 -5.05 -17.67
CA ASP A 902 -38.43 -4.39 -17.74
C ASP A 902 -38.30 -2.97 -18.32
N ALA A 903 -39.38 -2.18 -18.22
CA ALA A 903 -39.40 -0.81 -18.71
C ALA A 903 -38.32 0.07 -18.03
N ASP A 904 -38.16 -0.10 -16.72
CA ASP A 904 -37.28 0.71 -15.88
C ASP A 904 -35.91 0.06 -15.67
N ASN A 905 -35.80 -1.27 -15.63
CA ASN A 905 -34.59 -1.98 -15.25
C ASN A 905 -33.91 -2.67 -16.43
N LYS A 906 -32.59 -2.50 -16.51
CA LYS A 906 -31.69 -3.12 -17.49
C LYS A 906 -30.65 -3.92 -16.75
N PHE A 907 -30.46 -5.18 -17.13
CA PHE A 907 -29.56 -6.10 -16.46
C PHE A 907 -28.28 -6.24 -17.26
N LEU A 908 -27.16 -5.88 -16.65
CA LEU A 908 -25.83 -6.21 -17.14
C LEU A 908 -25.34 -7.46 -16.42
N PHE A 909 -25.38 -8.58 -17.12
CA PHE A 909 -24.89 -9.87 -16.65
C PHE A 909 -23.38 -9.94 -16.79
N ILE A 910 -22.70 -10.35 -15.72
CA ILE A 910 -21.28 -10.66 -15.67
C ILE A 910 -21.17 -12.14 -15.31
N THR A 911 -20.53 -12.93 -16.17
CA THR A 911 -20.50 -14.40 -16.09
C THR A 911 -19.14 -14.90 -16.58
N PRO A 912 -18.70 -16.13 -16.25
CA PRO A 912 -19.35 -17.12 -15.39
C PRO A 912 -18.91 -17.04 -13.91
N PHE A 913 -19.78 -17.45 -12.99
CA PHE A 913 -19.42 -17.78 -11.60
C PHE A 913 -19.97 -19.15 -11.22
N LYS A 914 -19.14 -20.00 -10.62
CA LYS A 914 -19.50 -21.40 -10.30
C LYS A 914 -20.39 -21.52 -9.07
N THR A 915 -20.27 -20.59 -8.12
CA THR A 915 -21.00 -20.61 -6.84
C THR A 915 -21.44 -19.20 -6.45
N ALA A 916 -22.37 -19.10 -5.50
CA ALA A 916 -22.81 -17.81 -4.95
C ALA A 916 -21.66 -17.05 -4.28
N ASP A 917 -20.77 -17.76 -3.57
CA ASP A 917 -19.63 -17.16 -2.88
C ASP A 917 -18.62 -16.54 -3.85
N GLU A 918 -18.40 -17.15 -5.02
CA GLU A 918 -17.52 -16.60 -6.06
C GLU A 918 -18.09 -15.29 -6.63
N ALA A 919 -19.41 -15.25 -6.85
CA ALA A 919 -20.12 -14.06 -7.31
C ALA A 919 -20.10 -12.94 -6.25
N ILE A 920 -20.26 -13.27 -4.97
CA ILE A 920 -20.19 -12.30 -3.86
C ILE A 920 -18.76 -11.75 -3.71
N ALA A 921 -17.74 -12.60 -3.79
CA ALA A 921 -16.34 -12.18 -3.71
C ALA A 921 -15.99 -11.20 -4.84
N TYR A 922 -16.54 -11.41 -6.05
CA TYR A 922 -16.42 -10.43 -7.13
C TYR A 922 -17.10 -9.10 -6.76
N ILE A 923 -18.33 -9.12 -6.25
CA ILE A 923 -19.04 -7.90 -5.84
C ILE A 923 -18.28 -7.14 -4.75
N ASP A 924 -17.75 -7.83 -3.73
CA ASP A 924 -16.97 -7.21 -2.64
C ASP A 924 -15.73 -6.46 -3.16
N ARG A 925 -15.13 -6.94 -4.26
CA ARG A 925 -13.98 -6.29 -4.90
C ARG A 925 -14.39 -5.11 -5.80
N VAL A 926 -15.52 -5.22 -6.49
CA VAL A 926 -15.94 -4.28 -7.54
C VAL A 926 -16.80 -3.14 -7.01
N LYS A 927 -17.73 -3.43 -6.09
CA LYS A 927 -18.70 -2.46 -5.54
C LYS A 927 -18.03 -1.20 -4.95
N PRO A 928 -16.96 -1.29 -4.12
CA PRO A 928 -16.33 -0.09 -3.53
C PRO A 928 -15.68 0.85 -4.55
N ARG A 929 -15.24 0.34 -5.70
CA ARG A 929 -14.58 1.11 -6.77
C ARG A 929 -15.53 1.55 -7.88
N THR A 930 -16.79 1.11 -7.84
CA THR A 930 -17.76 1.32 -8.92
C THR A 930 -18.09 2.79 -9.11
N ALA A 931 -18.33 3.53 -8.02
CA ALA A 931 -18.72 4.94 -8.04
C ALA A 931 -17.56 5.89 -8.39
N SER A 932 -16.31 5.50 -8.11
CA SER A 932 -15.13 6.35 -8.29
C SER A 932 -14.38 6.05 -9.59
N GLU A 933 -14.35 4.80 -10.03
CA GLU A 933 -13.47 4.34 -11.12
C GLU A 933 -14.24 3.74 -12.31
N ILE A 934 -15.25 2.89 -12.06
CA ILE A 934 -15.91 2.12 -13.12
C ILE A 934 -16.99 2.94 -13.82
N VAL A 935 -18.06 3.31 -13.12
CA VAL A 935 -19.17 4.15 -13.64
C VAL A 935 -19.35 5.47 -12.88
N PRO A 936 -18.29 6.27 -12.68
CA PRO A 936 -18.33 7.55 -11.97
C PRO A 936 -19.20 8.65 -12.59
N TRP A 937 -19.74 8.43 -13.79
CA TRP A 937 -20.71 9.32 -14.43
C TRP A 937 -22.16 8.97 -14.08
N LEU A 938 -22.43 7.89 -13.33
CA LEU A 938 -23.76 7.49 -12.86
C LEU A 938 -23.96 7.87 -11.39
N LYS A 939 -25.17 8.35 -11.05
CA LYS A 939 -25.57 8.66 -9.67
C LYS A 939 -25.62 7.38 -8.82
N ASN A 940 -25.25 7.48 -7.55
CA ASN A 940 -25.59 6.47 -6.55
C ASN A 940 -27.13 6.27 -6.53
N GLY A 941 -27.57 5.02 -6.63
CA GLY A 941 -28.99 4.65 -6.72
C GLY A 941 -29.50 4.37 -8.14
N LYS A 942 -28.79 4.77 -9.21
CA LYS A 942 -29.11 4.39 -10.59
C LYS A 942 -28.56 3.01 -10.98
N TYR A 943 -27.72 2.43 -10.13
CA TYR A 943 -27.22 1.07 -10.28
C TYR A 943 -27.21 0.34 -8.93
N SER A 944 -27.34 -0.98 -8.97
CA SER A 944 -27.20 -1.86 -7.80
C SER A 944 -26.66 -3.21 -8.23
N PHE A 945 -26.13 -3.99 -7.29
CA PHE A 945 -25.60 -5.33 -7.56
C PHE A 945 -26.55 -6.38 -6.98
N ILE A 946 -26.74 -7.48 -7.70
CA ILE A 946 -27.39 -8.69 -7.19
C ILE A 946 -26.64 -9.92 -7.70
N ILE A 947 -26.84 -11.06 -7.05
CA ILE A 947 -26.48 -12.38 -7.59
C ILE A 947 -27.74 -13.14 -8.01
N LEU A 948 -27.67 -13.83 -9.14
CA LEU A 948 -28.80 -14.58 -9.69
C LEU A 948 -28.35 -15.96 -10.14
N SER A 949 -28.97 -17.02 -9.61
CA SER A 949 -28.93 -18.35 -10.22
C SER A 949 -29.93 -18.41 -11.38
N ASP A 950 -29.72 -19.33 -12.32
CA ASP A 950 -30.63 -19.50 -13.47
C ASP A 950 -32.08 -19.77 -13.01
N ALA A 951 -32.25 -20.58 -11.96
CA ALA A 951 -33.56 -20.89 -11.39
C ALA A 951 -34.26 -19.66 -10.80
N ASN A 952 -33.54 -18.83 -10.03
CA ASN A 952 -34.11 -17.60 -9.47
C ASN A 952 -34.32 -16.53 -10.55
N TYR A 953 -33.53 -16.53 -11.63
CA TYR A 953 -33.75 -15.63 -12.75
C TYR A 953 -35.07 -15.90 -13.48
N GLU A 954 -35.44 -17.16 -13.69
CA GLU A 954 -36.74 -17.52 -14.27
C GLU A 954 -37.92 -17.12 -13.35
N LEU A 955 -37.77 -17.28 -12.03
CA LEU A 955 -38.77 -16.79 -11.08
C LEU A 955 -38.86 -15.26 -11.11
N LEU A 956 -37.72 -14.56 -11.17
CA LEU A 956 -37.66 -13.11 -11.20
C LEU A 956 -38.29 -12.54 -12.49
N LYS A 957 -38.10 -13.19 -13.65
CA LYS A 957 -38.78 -12.81 -14.91
C LYS A 957 -40.30 -12.85 -14.80
N ASN A 958 -40.83 -13.84 -14.06
CA ASN A 958 -42.27 -13.99 -13.86
C ASN A 958 -42.82 -12.98 -12.85
N ASN A 959 -42.10 -12.73 -11.77
CA ASN A 959 -42.54 -11.86 -10.68
C ASN A 959 -42.33 -10.37 -10.98
N LYS A 960 -41.32 -10.04 -11.80
CA LYS A 960 -40.89 -8.67 -12.17
C LYS A 960 -40.65 -7.74 -10.99
N ASP A 961 -40.34 -8.29 -9.82
CA ASP A 961 -40.10 -7.54 -8.59
C ASP A 961 -38.65 -7.74 -8.14
N VAL A 962 -37.79 -6.82 -8.60
CA VAL A 962 -36.35 -6.81 -8.30
C VAL A 962 -36.10 -6.44 -6.84
N ASP A 963 -36.92 -5.58 -6.25
CA ASP A 963 -36.75 -5.13 -4.87
C ASP A 963 -37.13 -6.22 -3.86
N ALA A 964 -38.18 -7.00 -4.14
CA ALA A 964 -38.49 -8.20 -3.37
C ALA A 964 -37.36 -9.25 -3.43
N TYR A 965 -36.71 -9.40 -4.59
CA TYR A 965 -35.56 -10.30 -4.72
C TYR A 965 -34.32 -9.78 -3.97
N LYS A 966 -34.06 -8.48 -4.00
CA LYS A 966 -33.00 -7.86 -3.17
C LYS A 966 -33.27 -8.03 -1.67
N ALA A 967 -34.52 -7.86 -1.24
CA ALA A 967 -34.91 -8.09 0.17
C ALA A 967 -34.68 -9.55 0.57
N PHE A 968 -35.02 -10.50 -0.31
CA PHE A 968 -34.70 -11.91 -0.13
C PHE A 968 -33.19 -12.15 0.01
N LEU A 969 -32.36 -11.60 -0.88
CA LEU A 969 -30.90 -11.73 -0.78
C LEU A 969 -30.34 -11.11 0.51
N ASN A 970 -30.84 -9.94 0.92
CA ASN A 970 -30.39 -9.24 2.12
C ASN A 970 -30.75 -9.98 3.42
N GLN A 971 -31.74 -10.88 3.41
CA GLN A 971 -32.02 -11.77 4.54
C GLN A 971 -30.86 -12.73 4.82
N PHE A 972 -30.19 -13.21 3.78
CA PHE A 972 -29.09 -14.18 3.89
C PHE A 972 -27.71 -13.51 3.87
N TYR A 973 -27.60 -12.35 3.23
CA TYR A 973 -26.36 -11.58 3.09
C TYR A 973 -26.56 -10.11 3.48
N PRO A 974 -26.68 -9.79 4.78
CA PRO A 974 -26.98 -8.44 5.24
C PRO A 974 -25.92 -7.42 4.79
N GLY A 975 -26.37 -6.32 4.17
CA GLY A 975 -25.51 -5.20 3.76
C GLY A 975 -24.67 -5.45 2.51
N LYS A 976 -24.85 -6.59 1.81
CA LYS A 976 -24.06 -6.95 0.63
C LYS A 976 -24.62 -6.38 -0.68
N PHE A 977 -25.93 -6.25 -0.84
CA PHE A 977 -26.58 -5.88 -2.10
C PHE A 977 -27.13 -4.46 -2.09
#